data_AF-A0A7W5A1D8-F1
#
_entry.id   AF-A0A7W5A1D8-F1
#
_cell.length_a   1.000
_cell.length_b   1.000
_cell.length_c   1.000
_cell.angle_alpha   90.00
_cell.angle_beta   90.00
_cell.angle_gamma   90.00
#
_symmetry.space_group_name_H-M   'P 1'
#
loop_
_entity.id
_entity.type
_entity.pdbx_description
1 polymer ?
#
loop_
_entity_poly.entity_id
_entity_poly.type
_entity_poly.pdbx_seq_one_letter_code
_entity_poly.pdbx_strand_id
1 'polypeptide(L)'
;MTTRARRAPAIWVAALVLLLAAGFVLATQLSGFLGISAEPVTAAPETPTVAASRTATAPTVGRVRLAGEDQVNPRVRRAAEAFQQAVDDSGTKADGTLTVRTGADLEADPEAYRATSDGADIRLDAADAAGAAAGLYQLADRVRAARPLLAPGEDGALQQPDLSLRLVDKGAAGVPGTAADWRAGDEYSHNSGQFADAILSDAPYVDTEALAEDAEQFRTYVDHQLARGYNGIVMPGFLEYVTFDRFGDGDEIYPDEGSPHVARAHAMREHFGPLWQYAHDAGMKVYLNTDMLALSTPLQDYLDEHGLGAEDPELWEIYAAGLEELLTEMPYIEGLMIRIGEGGQIYQLPGWDYWSQIAVTTPTAVKAMLDAFTTVAERQDREIIFRTWSVGVGAVGDLHTNPASYEKVLGDVHSDALIVSTKHVAGDFYSFLPLNPTLEVGGHRRIVEMQSRREFEGFGALPNDLAPAYSAALTRLLDANPNIEGVWAWSQEGGPIHAGPRTLYLREGFWQLWDLNSYAASRLAWDTSADPGEITADWARATFSSDPDTVRAISEAMALSREAVLDGLYIEPFAENQVRALGLEIPPQTWLFEWDIVTGDTAVLSSIHAISKDRLDEAVEGGRDAIETAESMRRIVAGTDPATWRDPALRAELLASIDYEINLFQVLGDYRAMTMYHAEWLDTGSSQARERWQAARAAFERSRASHVSTYGADQARPAFQFTAADIGALRADRDPAMAWLARGLLLLSVVGLLLVRPLRTAVTRPWRLGRVLRERPVRGWERVVVLVLPLVVLVLGRLTLTWFAAPAHLVVTVGAWVLFALTLRLLIGRRDAFALWTVLGAVVLVRSVILMAALVNRGPGRYWYLFWAEPGPRTFYITVAFAGFGLLFLATALALRSAYGLTRRGAVGRVLIAAGVPLVVGGTGVALMGTERALTVWNDQMALIPWGLSRILGITVHLGIPTSLPWFAVACGAAAALAGLALSLRPRS
;
A
#
# COMPACT_ATOMS: atom_id res chain seq x y z
N MET A 1 9.44 -19.14 67.54
CA MET A 1 9.34 -18.42 66.24
C MET A 1 9.81 -19.34 65.12
N THR A 2 8.88 -19.92 64.37
CA THR A 2 9.11 -21.00 63.40
C THR A 2 9.85 -20.54 62.13
N THR A 3 10.71 -21.41 61.59
CA THR A 3 11.48 -21.33 60.33
C THR A 3 10.74 -20.71 59.12
N ARG A 4 9.41 -20.78 59.07
CA ARG A 4 8.54 -20.15 58.06
C ARG A 4 8.68 -18.62 57.95
N ALA A 5 8.94 -17.89 59.05
CA ALA A 5 9.04 -16.43 59.02
C ALA A 5 10.37 -15.91 58.41
N ARG A 6 11.41 -16.76 58.36
CA ARG A 6 12.73 -16.42 57.80
C ARG A 6 12.81 -16.63 56.29
N ARG A 7 11.98 -17.49 55.69
CA ARG A 7 12.01 -17.81 54.24
C ARG A 7 11.21 -16.84 53.35
N ALA A 8 10.23 -16.11 53.90
CA ALA A 8 9.36 -15.23 53.12
C ALA A 8 10.09 -14.07 52.38
N PRO A 9 11.10 -13.39 52.99
CA PRO A 9 11.88 -12.39 52.28
C PRO A 9 12.67 -12.97 51.11
N ALA A 10 13.30 -14.14 51.29
CA ALA A 10 14.03 -14.82 50.23
C ALA A 10 13.13 -15.22 49.05
N ILE A 11 11.92 -15.73 49.34
CA ILE A 11 10.92 -16.06 48.30
C ILE A 11 10.47 -14.82 47.54
N TRP A 12 10.28 -13.69 48.22
CA TRP A 12 9.88 -12.43 47.59
C TRP A 12 10.96 -11.89 46.65
N VAL A 13 12.22 -11.87 47.10
CA VAL A 13 13.36 -11.45 46.28
C VAL A 13 13.55 -12.39 45.09
N ALA A 14 13.54 -13.71 45.32
CA ALA A 14 13.68 -14.70 44.25
C ALA A 14 12.55 -14.57 43.20
N ALA A 15 11.31 -14.37 43.64
CA ALA A 15 10.19 -14.16 42.72
C ALA A 15 10.32 -12.85 41.93
N LEU A 16 10.80 -11.76 42.54
CA LEU A 16 11.05 -10.51 41.84
C LEU A 16 12.14 -10.67 40.77
N VAL A 17 13.24 -11.36 41.09
CA VAL A 17 14.31 -11.66 40.13
C VAL A 17 13.77 -12.51 38.97
N LEU A 18 12.96 -13.53 39.24
CA LEU A 18 12.33 -14.36 38.21
C LEU A 18 11.36 -13.57 37.33
N LEU A 19 10.59 -12.64 37.92
CA LEU A 19 9.68 -11.78 37.17
C LEU A 19 10.43 -10.78 36.28
N LEU A 20 11.55 -10.23 36.74
CA LEU A 20 12.42 -9.39 35.92
C LEU A 20 13.08 -10.21 34.80
N ALA A 21 13.56 -11.42 35.07
CA ALA A 21 14.12 -12.29 34.05
C ALA A 21 13.07 -12.65 32.98
N ALA A 22 11.84 -13.01 33.39
CA ALA A 22 10.74 -13.27 32.46
C ALA A 22 10.33 -12.01 31.67
N GLY A 23 10.33 -10.84 32.32
CA GLY A 23 10.07 -9.57 31.66
C GLY A 23 11.13 -9.21 30.62
N PHE A 24 12.40 -9.50 30.91
CA PHE A 24 13.51 -9.32 29.96
C PHE A 24 13.36 -10.23 28.75
N VAL A 25 13.06 -11.52 28.96
CA VAL A 25 12.78 -12.47 27.87
C VAL A 25 11.61 -12.00 27.01
N LEU A 26 10.51 -11.55 27.62
CA LEU A 26 9.36 -11.00 26.88
C LEU A 26 9.76 -9.75 26.08
N ALA A 27 10.55 -8.85 26.67
CA ALA A 27 10.99 -7.63 26.02
C ALA A 27 11.92 -7.90 24.82
N THR A 28 12.80 -8.90 24.92
CA THR A 28 13.64 -9.34 23.80
C THR A 28 12.82 -9.98 22.70
N GLN A 29 11.81 -10.78 23.04
CA GLN A 29 10.89 -11.38 22.06
C GLN A 29 10.06 -10.31 21.35
N LEU A 30 9.54 -9.30 22.09
CA LEU A 30 8.84 -8.18 21.47
C LEU A 30 9.77 -7.38 20.55
N SER A 31 11.00 -7.11 20.96
CA SER A 31 11.94 -6.38 20.10
C SER A 31 12.30 -7.16 18.83
N GLY A 32 12.42 -8.48 18.93
CA GLY A 32 12.57 -9.36 17.76
C GLY A 32 11.34 -9.34 16.86
N PHE A 33 10.14 -9.37 17.44
CA PHE A 33 8.88 -9.28 16.69
C PHE A 33 8.70 -7.92 16.00
N LEU A 34 9.06 -6.82 16.67
CA LEU A 34 9.04 -5.49 16.06
C LEU A 34 9.99 -5.39 14.88
N GLY A 35 11.12 -6.10 14.91
CA GLY A 35 12.00 -6.28 13.75
C GLY A 35 12.45 -4.98 13.07
N ILE A 36 12.54 -3.87 13.81
CA ILE A 36 12.84 -2.55 13.24
C ILE A 36 14.30 -2.53 12.77
N SER A 37 14.52 -2.38 11.47
CA SER A 37 15.84 -2.24 10.85
C SER A 37 15.79 -1.19 9.74
N ALA A 38 16.93 -0.57 9.48
CA ALA A 38 17.14 0.36 8.37
C ALA A 38 18.51 0.05 7.76
N GLU A 39 18.53 -0.24 6.47
CA GLU A 39 19.74 -0.55 5.72
C GLU A 39 19.84 0.41 4.53
N PRO A 40 20.97 1.09 4.30
CA PRO A 40 21.11 1.97 3.15
C PRO A 40 20.89 1.23 1.83
N VAL A 41 20.19 1.86 0.90
CA VAL A 41 19.96 1.35 -0.45
C VAL A 41 20.42 2.35 -1.49
N THR A 42 20.76 1.83 -2.67
CA THR A 42 21.00 2.66 -3.85
C THR A 42 19.73 2.67 -4.67
N ALA A 43 19.08 3.84 -4.74
CA ALA A 43 17.91 4.06 -5.56
C ALA A 43 18.18 3.74 -7.03
N ALA A 44 17.12 3.37 -7.76
CA ALA A 44 17.18 3.34 -9.22
C ALA A 44 17.62 4.71 -9.77
N PRO A 45 18.44 4.73 -10.84
CA PRO A 45 18.88 5.99 -11.45
C PRO A 45 17.72 6.72 -12.12
N GLU A 46 17.55 8.01 -11.81
CA GLU A 46 16.46 8.86 -12.34
C GLU A 46 16.97 10.21 -12.90
N THR A 47 18.24 10.29 -13.34
CA THR A 47 18.88 11.56 -13.73
C THR A 47 18.15 12.25 -14.90
N PRO A 48 17.57 13.45 -14.71
CA PRO A 48 16.84 14.15 -15.76
C PRO A 48 17.73 14.59 -16.93
N THR A 49 17.14 14.66 -18.12
CA THR A 49 17.80 15.20 -19.32
C THR A 49 16.86 16.16 -20.06
N VAL A 50 17.44 17.13 -20.77
CA VAL A 50 16.71 18.08 -21.62
C VAL A 50 17.30 18.04 -23.01
N ALA A 51 16.47 17.76 -24.01
CA ALA A 51 16.87 17.79 -25.41
C ALA A 51 17.31 19.18 -25.86
N ALA A 52 18.22 19.21 -26.84
CA ALA A 52 18.57 20.45 -27.51
C ALA A 52 17.37 20.97 -28.32
N SER A 53 17.19 22.29 -28.38
CA SER A 53 16.16 22.87 -29.24
C SER A 53 16.41 22.49 -30.70
N ARG A 54 15.37 22.00 -31.37
CA ARG A 54 15.40 21.57 -32.77
C ARG A 54 14.35 22.31 -33.60
N THR A 55 14.71 22.58 -34.85
CA THR A 55 13.77 23.13 -35.84
C THR A 55 12.79 22.04 -36.25
N ALA A 56 11.50 22.38 -36.32
CA ALA A 56 10.46 21.47 -36.78
C ALA A 56 10.71 21.06 -38.24
N THR A 57 10.62 19.76 -38.52
CA THR A 57 10.72 19.23 -39.88
C THR A 57 9.31 19.03 -40.43
N ALA A 58 9.01 19.68 -41.56
CA ALA A 58 7.76 19.46 -42.26
C ALA A 58 7.71 18.05 -42.88
N PRO A 59 6.55 17.38 -42.88
CA PRO A 59 6.41 16.09 -43.57
C PRO A 59 6.65 16.27 -45.08
N THR A 60 7.38 15.33 -45.70
CA THR A 60 7.60 15.31 -47.15
C THR A 60 6.46 14.63 -47.91
N VAL A 61 5.65 13.84 -47.20
CA VAL A 61 4.49 13.10 -47.72
C VAL A 61 3.20 13.79 -47.30
N GLY A 62 2.29 14.00 -48.26
CA GLY A 62 0.96 14.57 -48.02
C GLY A 62 -0.19 13.56 -48.05
N ARG A 63 0.05 12.33 -48.54
CA ARG A 63 -0.97 11.29 -48.65
C ARG A 63 -0.41 9.88 -48.52
N VAL A 64 -1.22 8.97 -47.98
CA VAL A 64 -0.91 7.53 -47.94
C VAL A 64 -1.68 6.78 -49.04
N ARG A 65 -1.04 5.79 -49.65
CA ARG A 65 -1.63 4.88 -50.64
C ARG A 65 -1.34 3.44 -50.25
N LEU A 66 -2.39 2.63 -50.17
CA LEU A 66 -2.30 1.21 -49.83
C LEU A 66 -2.32 0.39 -51.13
N ALA A 67 -1.35 -0.50 -51.33
CA ALA A 67 -1.35 -1.36 -52.50
C ALA A 67 -2.53 -2.35 -52.44
N GLY A 68 -3.34 -2.42 -53.51
CA GLY A 68 -4.49 -3.34 -53.58
C GLY A 68 -5.72 -2.89 -52.77
N GLU A 69 -6.17 -1.65 -52.99
CA GLU A 69 -7.22 -0.94 -52.21
C GLU A 69 -8.51 -1.74 -51.92
N ASP A 70 -8.86 -2.74 -52.75
CA ASP A 70 -10.06 -3.54 -52.60
C ASP A 70 -9.96 -4.70 -51.55
N GLN A 71 -8.75 -5.04 -51.04
CA GLN A 71 -8.53 -6.16 -50.11
C GLN A 71 -7.59 -5.81 -48.93
N VAL A 72 -7.56 -4.55 -48.50
CA VAL A 72 -6.65 -4.10 -47.44
C VAL A 72 -7.11 -4.61 -46.07
N ASN A 73 -6.18 -5.22 -45.32
CA ASN A 73 -6.36 -5.64 -43.94
C ASN A 73 -6.82 -4.46 -43.04
N PRO A 74 -7.87 -4.61 -42.21
CA PRO A 74 -8.39 -3.53 -41.36
C PRO A 74 -7.35 -2.84 -40.47
N ARG A 75 -6.38 -3.60 -39.93
CA ARG A 75 -5.28 -3.07 -39.10
C ARG A 75 -4.42 -2.06 -39.88
N VAL A 76 -4.07 -2.38 -41.12
CA VAL A 76 -3.27 -1.49 -41.99
C VAL A 76 -4.07 -0.25 -42.38
N ARG A 77 -5.37 -0.39 -42.65
CA ARG A 77 -6.25 0.75 -42.95
C ARG A 77 -6.29 1.74 -41.79
N ARG A 78 -6.49 1.25 -40.57
CA ARG A 78 -6.50 2.09 -39.35
C ARG A 78 -5.16 2.80 -39.14
N ALA A 79 -4.04 2.11 -39.30
CA ALA A 79 -2.72 2.73 -39.17
C ALA A 79 -2.48 3.80 -40.25
N ALA A 80 -2.99 3.59 -41.46
CA ALA A 80 -2.93 4.56 -42.54
C ALA A 80 -3.78 5.82 -42.26
N GLU A 81 -4.97 5.64 -41.69
CA GLU A 81 -5.82 6.75 -41.21
C GLU A 81 -5.11 7.55 -40.12
N ALA A 82 -4.46 6.89 -39.17
CA ALA A 82 -3.67 7.56 -38.12
C ALA A 82 -2.47 8.35 -38.70
N PHE A 83 -1.80 7.83 -39.73
CA PHE A 83 -0.76 8.55 -40.46
C PHE A 83 -1.32 9.76 -41.21
N GLN A 84 -2.44 9.58 -41.94
CA GLN A 84 -3.08 10.68 -42.67
C GLN A 84 -3.52 11.79 -41.71
N GLN A 85 -4.14 11.43 -40.59
CA GLN A 85 -4.54 12.37 -39.55
C GLN A 85 -3.33 13.16 -39.02
N ALA A 86 -2.20 12.51 -38.76
CA ALA A 86 -0.98 13.19 -38.32
C ALA A 86 -0.46 14.20 -39.36
N VAL A 87 -0.53 13.87 -40.65
CA VAL A 87 -0.16 14.78 -41.75
C VAL A 87 -1.13 15.97 -41.83
N ASP A 88 -2.44 15.71 -41.75
CA ASP A 88 -3.47 16.73 -41.82
C ASP A 88 -3.35 17.73 -40.63
N ASP A 89 -3.12 17.20 -39.43
CA ASP A 89 -2.92 17.99 -38.20
C ASP A 89 -1.62 18.80 -38.20
N SER A 90 -0.64 18.44 -39.04
CA SER A 90 0.58 19.24 -39.21
C SER A 90 0.30 20.58 -39.89
N GLY A 91 -0.81 20.71 -40.63
CA GLY A 91 -1.15 21.89 -41.42
C GLY A 91 -0.22 22.16 -42.62
N THR A 92 0.72 21.25 -42.91
CA THR A 92 1.74 21.42 -43.93
C THR A 92 1.29 20.82 -45.26
N LYS A 93 1.47 21.54 -46.37
CA LYS A 93 1.19 21.00 -47.71
C LYS A 93 2.42 20.27 -48.25
N ALA A 94 2.27 18.98 -48.49
CA ALA A 94 3.29 18.12 -49.05
C ALA A 94 2.75 17.36 -50.27
N ASP A 95 3.56 17.20 -51.31
CA ASP A 95 3.13 16.57 -52.57
C ASP A 95 3.50 15.07 -52.64
N GLY A 96 4.38 14.60 -51.76
CA GLY A 96 4.85 13.21 -51.71
C GLY A 96 3.77 12.22 -51.30
N THR A 97 3.97 10.95 -51.65
CA THR A 97 3.06 9.84 -51.39
C THR A 97 3.77 8.72 -50.62
N LEU A 98 3.18 8.25 -49.51
CA LEU A 98 3.61 7.06 -48.80
C LEU A 98 2.90 5.85 -49.39
N THR A 99 3.60 4.98 -50.10
CA THR A 99 3.05 3.74 -50.67
C THR A 99 3.37 2.55 -49.77
N VAL A 100 2.34 1.86 -49.29
CA VAL A 100 2.48 0.72 -48.38
C VAL A 100 2.28 -0.60 -49.12
N ARG A 101 3.20 -1.55 -48.90
CA ARG A 101 3.18 -2.89 -49.50
C ARG A 101 3.42 -3.96 -48.44
N THR A 102 2.57 -4.98 -48.42
CA THR A 102 2.75 -6.21 -47.65
C THR A 102 3.24 -7.35 -48.55
N GLY A 103 3.75 -8.43 -47.96
CA GLY A 103 4.29 -9.59 -48.69
C GLY A 103 5.76 -9.43 -49.10
N ALA A 104 6.49 -8.51 -48.48
CA ALA A 104 7.94 -8.43 -48.63
C ALA A 104 8.62 -9.57 -47.85
N ASP A 105 9.73 -10.07 -48.38
CA ASP A 105 10.54 -11.07 -47.68
C ASP A 105 11.48 -10.37 -46.69
N LEU A 106 11.06 -10.31 -45.43
CA LEU A 106 11.82 -9.73 -44.31
C LEU A 106 11.95 -10.83 -43.24
N GLU A 107 13.08 -11.54 -43.21
CA GLU A 107 13.40 -12.54 -42.18
C GLU A 107 13.67 -11.83 -40.83
N ALA A 108 12.61 -11.39 -40.14
CA ALA A 108 12.68 -10.46 -39.02
C ALA A 108 11.49 -10.60 -38.05
N ASP A 109 11.44 -9.74 -37.04
CA ASP A 109 10.30 -9.59 -36.12
C ASP A 109 8.97 -9.34 -36.90
N PRO A 110 7.81 -9.81 -36.42
CA PRO A 110 6.52 -9.60 -37.09
C PRO A 110 6.18 -8.12 -37.33
N GLU A 111 6.64 -7.21 -36.48
CA GLU A 111 6.42 -5.77 -36.61
C GLU A 111 7.51 -5.05 -37.43
N ALA A 112 8.42 -5.81 -38.05
CA ALA A 112 9.48 -5.24 -38.86
C ALA A 112 9.00 -4.67 -40.20
N TYR A 113 9.61 -3.57 -40.63
CA TYR A 113 9.36 -2.93 -41.91
C TYR A 113 10.63 -2.33 -42.50
N ARG A 114 10.58 -1.99 -43.80
CA ARG A 114 11.61 -1.22 -44.48
C ARG A 114 10.96 -0.04 -45.17
N ALA A 115 11.44 1.16 -44.89
CA ALA A 115 10.99 2.37 -45.58
C ALA A 115 12.11 2.92 -46.47
N THR A 116 11.80 3.26 -47.73
CA THR A 116 12.77 3.75 -48.71
C THR A 116 12.27 5.04 -49.36
N SER A 117 13.14 6.04 -49.46
CA SER A 117 12.80 7.30 -50.12
C SER A 117 13.01 7.22 -51.65
N ASP A 118 12.11 7.87 -52.39
CA ASP A 118 12.26 8.14 -53.83
C ASP A 118 11.85 9.60 -54.10
N GLY A 119 12.81 10.51 -53.97
CA GLY A 119 12.54 11.94 -54.01
C GLY A 119 11.69 12.38 -52.81
N ALA A 120 10.45 12.81 -53.05
CA ALA A 120 9.49 13.18 -52.01
C ALA A 120 8.59 12.02 -51.57
N ASP A 121 8.55 10.93 -52.36
CA ASP A 121 7.75 9.75 -52.08
C ASP A 121 8.49 8.81 -51.12
N ILE A 122 7.73 8.03 -50.35
CA ILE A 122 8.27 6.98 -49.48
C ILE A 122 7.56 5.67 -49.81
N ARG A 123 8.31 4.59 -49.91
CA ARG A 123 7.76 3.24 -50.01
C ARG A 123 8.00 2.50 -48.70
N LEU A 124 6.95 1.95 -48.09
CA LEU A 124 7.01 1.09 -46.91
C LEU A 124 6.72 -0.35 -47.33
N ASP A 125 7.71 -1.21 -47.22
CA ASP A 125 7.63 -2.64 -47.48
C ASP A 125 7.62 -3.39 -46.13
N ALA A 126 6.66 -4.30 -45.94
CA ALA A 126 6.54 -5.13 -44.74
C ALA A 126 6.20 -6.59 -45.13
N ALA A 127 6.49 -7.54 -44.23
CA ALA A 127 6.15 -8.95 -44.45
C ALA A 127 4.63 -9.16 -44.47
N ASP A 128 3.92 -8.59 -43.50
CA ASP A 128 2.49 -8.72 -43.34
C ASP A 128 1.83 -7.43 -42.83
N ALA A 129 0.59 -7.55 -42.34
CA ALA A 129 -0.17 -6.44 -41.80
C ALA A 129 0.41 -5.86 -40.49
N ALA A 130 1.11 -6.66 -39.68
CA ALA A 130 1.68 -6.22 -38.42
C ALA A 130 2.83 -5.23 -38.66
N GLY A 131 3.81 -5.61 -39.47
CA GLY A 131 4.92 -4.73 -39.86
C GLY A 131 4.46 -3.48 -40.62
N ALA A 132 3.46 -3.61 -41.51
CA ALA A 132 2.92 -2.46 -42.23
C ALA A 132 2.24 -1.46 -41.28
N ALA A 133 1.45 -1.94 -40.33
CA ALA A 133 0.79 -1.09 -39.34
C ALA A 133 1.79 -0.45 -38.38
N ALA A 134 2.75 -1.23 -37.85
CA ALA A 134 3.80 -0.73 -36.98
C ALA A 134 4.59 0.41 -37.65
N GLY A 135 5.03 0.22 -38.89
CA GLY A 135 5.74 1.25 -39.63
C GLY A 135 4.88 2.49 -39.92
N LEU A 136 3.59 2.34 -40.22
CA LEU A 136 2.67 3.48 -40.38
C LEU A 136 2.52 4.27 -39.07
N TYR A 137 2.36 3.60 -37.92
CA TYR A 137 2.27 4.27 -36.62
C TYR A 137 3.58 4.96 -36.24
N GLN A 138 4.74 4.34 -36.46
CA GLN A 138 6.05 4.96 -36.22
C GLN A 138 6.28 6.21 -37.09
N LEU A 139 5.91 6.14 -38.37
CA LEU A 139 5.99 7.30 -39.25
C LEU A 139 4.98 8.38 -38.85
N ALA A 140 3.78 8.02 -38.40
CA ALA A 140 2.78 8.97 -37.92
C ALA A 140 3.29 9.72 -36.67
N ASP A 141 3.90 9.00 -35.73
CA ASP A 141 4.51 9.59 -34.53
C ASP A 141 5.59 10.61 -34.90
N ARG A 142 6.46 10.27 -35.87
CA ARG A 142 7.47 11.21 -36.39
C ARG A 142 6.87 12.47 -37.00
N VAL A 143 5.74 12.35 -37.70
CA VAL A 143 5.01 13.52 -38.21
C VAL A 143 4.50 14.39 -37.05
N ARG A 144 3.87 13.80 -36.03
CA ARG A 144 3.36 14.53 -34.85
C ARG A 144 4.49 15.22 -34.08
N ALA A 145 5.64 14.57 -33.98
CA ALA A 145 6.86 15.11 -33.41
C ALA A 145 7.63 16.04 -34.36
N ALA A 146 7.16 16.31 -35.58
CA ALA A 146 7.87 17.09 -36.60
C ALA A 146 9.34 16.65 -36.79
N ARG A 147 9.56 15.34 -36.87
CA ARG A 147 10.83 14.71 -37.22
C ARG A 147 10.86 14.34 -38.71
N PRO A 148 12.06 14.19 -39.30
CA PRO A 148 12.18 13.53 -40.59
C PRO A 148 11.50 12.17 -40.57
N LEU A 149 10.79 11.82 -41.65
CA LEU A 149 10.15 10.51 -41.78
C LEU A 149 11.17 9.37 -41.73
N LEU A 150 12.37 9.59 -42.28
CA LEU A 150 13.52 8.68 -42.21
C LEU A 150 14.71 9.44 -41.62
N ALA A 151 15.26 8.93 -40.52
CA ALA A 151 16.49 9.47 -39.93
C ALA A 151 17.72 9.06 -40.77
N PRO A 152 18.86 9.74 -40.59
CA PRO A 152 20.10 9.37 -41.29
C PRO A 152 20.46 7.90 -41.05
N GLY A 153 20.57 7.12 -42.14
CA GLY A 153 20.91 5.70 -42.10
C GLY A 153 19.72 4.73 -42.08
N GLU A 154 18.48 5.23 -41.96
CA GLU A 154 17.28 4.38 -41.98
C GLU A 154 16.72 4.16 -43.38
N ASP A 155 17.10 4.97 -44.37
CA ASP A 155 16.61 4.84 -45.74
C ASP A 155 17.03 3.50 -46.36
N GLY A 156 16.04 2.62 -46.56
CA GLY A 156 16.25 1.25 -47.02
C GLY A 156 16.75 0.28 -45.95
N ALA A 157 16.94 0.73 -44.71
CA ALA A 157 17.28 -0.14 -43.59
C ALA A 157 16.04 -0.89 -43.07
N LEU A 158 16.27 -2.08 -42.51
CA LEU A 158 15.25 -2.78 -41.75
C LEU A 158 15.03 -2.05 -40.42
N GLN A 159 13.77 -1.86 -40.04
CA GLN A 159 13.33 -1.25 -38.79
C GLN A 159 12.48 -2.28 -38.04
N GLN A 160 12.71 -2.44 -36.75
CA GLN A 160 11.99 -3.39 -35.89
C GLN A 160 12.09 -2.93 -34.44
N PRO A 161 11.17 -3.34 -33.55
CA PRO A 161 11.26 -3.01 -32.13
C PRO A 161 12.42 -3.76 -31.45
N ASP A 162 13.03 -3.13 -30.45
CA ASP A 162 13.98 -3.78 -29.55
C ASP A 162 13.28 -4.77 -28.59
N LEU A 163 12.09 -4.41 -28.10
CA LEU A 163 11.23 -5.25 -27.26
C LEU A 163 9.90 -5.53 -27.96
N SER A 164 9.62 -6.79 -28.22
CA SER A 164 8.49 -7.24 -29.03
C SER A 164 7.14 -7.14 -28.32
N LEU A 165 7.08 -7.22 -26.99
CA LEU A 165 5.82 -7.16 -26.23
C LEU A 165 5.66 -5.82 -25.51
N ARG A 166 4.62 -5.05 -25.87
CA ARG A 166 4.37 -3.71 -25.33
C ARG A 166 2.92 -3.62 -24.87
N LEU A 167 2.71 -3.93 -23.60
CA LEU A 167 1.39 -4.01 -22.97
C LEU A 167 0.99 -2.67 -22.34
N VAL A 168 -0.30 -2.41 -22.34
CA VAL A 168 -0.96 -1.42 -21.47
C VAL A 168 -1.99 -2.10 -20.57
N ASP A 169 -2.32 -1.44 -19.48
CA ASP A 169 -3.47 -1.78 -18.65
C ASP A 169 -4.81 -1.42 -19.35
N LYS A 170 -5.89 -1.56 -18.62
CA LYS A 170 -7.27 -1.37 -19.08
C LYS A 170 -7.70 0.09 -19.28
N GLY A 171 -6.83 1.06 -19.01
CA GLY A 171 -7.16 2.49 -19.05
C GLY A 171 -8.33 2.89 -18.12
N ALA A 172 -8.99 4.01 -18.44
CA ALA A 172 -10.13 4.54 -17.68
C ALA A 172 -11.50 4.18 -18.30
N ALA A 173 -11.52 3.43 -19.40
CA ALA A 173 -12.75 3.06 -20.10
C ALA A 173 -13.69 2.30 -19.17
N GLY A 174 -14.98 2.69 -19.11
CA GLY A 174 -15.96 2.02 -18.24
C GLY A 174 -15.81 2.28 -16.75
N VAL A 175 -14.87 3.12 -16.30
CA VAL A 175 -14.84 3.52 -14.89
C VAL A 175 -16.06 4.41 -14.61
N PRO A 176 -16.97 4.05 -13.68
CA PRO A 176 -18.13 4.85 -13.34
C PRO A 176 -17.68 6.13 -12.65
N GLY A 177 -18.40 7.23 -12.86
CA GLY A 177 -18.04 8.46 -12.16
C GLY A 177 -18.88 9.67 -12.49
N THR A 178 -19.93 9.85 -11.70
CA THR A 178 -20.49 11.18 -11.51
C THR A 178 -19.57 11.99 -10.60
N ALA A 179 -19.68 13.33 -10.66
CA ALA A 179 -18.99 14.19 -9.70
C ALA A 179 -19.37 13.89 -8.24
N ALA A 180 -20.42 13.10 -7.95
CA ALA A 180 -20.81 12.76 -6.59
C ALA A 180 -19.89 11.71 -5.95
N ASP A 181 -19.35 10.79 -6.73
CA ASP A 181 -18.58 9.64 -6.24
C ASP A 181 -17.25 10.11 -5.60
N TRP A 182 -16.64 11.16 -6.16
CA TRP A 182 -15.44 11.80 -5.61
C TRP A 182 -15.69 12.80 -4.46
N ARG A 183 -16.96 13.14 -4.11
CA ARG A 183 -17.20 14.16 -3.05
C ARG A 183 -16.90 13.66 -1.65
N ALA A 184 -17.00 12.36 -1.41
CA ALA A 184 -16.69 11.79 -0.11
C ALA A 184 -15.17 11.85 0.16
N GLY A 185 -14.36 11.66 -0.90
CA GLY A 185 -12.90 11.79 -0.85
C GLY A 185 -12.22 10.79 0.09
N ASP A 186 -12.93 9.73 0.48
CA ASP A 186 -12.48 8.71 1.44
C ASP A 186 -12.77 7.28 0.95
N GLU A 187 -13.13 7.12 -0.33
CA GLU A 187 -13.32 5.82 -0.97
C GLU A 187 -11.97 5.22 -1.42
N TYR A 188 -11.24 4.68 -0.44
CA TYR A 188 -9.97 3.98 -0.65
C TYR A 188 -10.16 2.52 -1.14
N SER A 189 -11.19 2.30 -1.96
CA SER A 189 -11.49 0.99 -2.56
C SER A 189 -10.42 0.63 -3.59
N HIS A 190 -9.96 -0.62 -3.57
CA HIS A 190 -9.03 -1.12 -4.59
C HIS A 190 -9.76 -1.61 -5.84
N ASN A 191 -11.09 -1.75 -5.79
CA ASN A 191 -11.89 -1.99 -6.97
C ASN A 191 -12.13 -0.67 -7.71
N SER A 192 -11.67 -0.59 -8.96
CA SER A 192 -11.85 0.59 -9.82
C SER A 192 -13.30 0.81 -10.29
N GLY A 193 -14.20 -0.13 -10.01
CA GLY A 193 -15.59 -0.12 -10.46
C GLY A 193 -15.73 -0.28 -11.98
N GLN A 194 -14.70 -0.70 -12.70
CA GLN A 194 -14.73 -0.69 -14.17
C GLN A 194 -15.87 -1.56 -14.71
N PHE A 195 -16.65 -1.00 -15.63
CA PHE A 195 -17.87 -1.55 -16.21
C PHE A 195 -18.96 -1.90 -15.17
N ALA A 196 -18.86 -1.42 -13.92
CA ALA A 196 -19.81 -1.76 -12.87
C ALA A 196 -21.25 -1.32 -13.21
N ASP A 197 -21.41 -0.19 -13.89
CA ASP A 197 -22.73 0.29 -14.33
C ASP A 197 -23.33 -0.59 -15.44
N ALA A 198 -22.48 -1.26 -16.23
CA ALA A 198 -22.90 -2.16 -17.30
C ALA A 198 -23.20 -3.58 -16.81
N ILE A 199 -22.87 -3.93 -15.56
CA ILE A 199 -23.02 -5.30 -15.09
C ILE A 199 -24.06 -5.42 -13.98
N LEU A 200 -24.99 -6.34 -14.18
CA LEU A 200 -26.17 -6.53 -13.35
C LEU A 200 -26.04 -7.79 -12.48
N SER A 201 -26.54 -7.71 -11.25
CA SER A 201 -26.61 -8.86 -10.34
C SER A 201 -27.51 -9.97 -10.88
N ASP A 202 -28.57 -9.58 -11.60
CA ASP A 202 -29.63 -10.46 -12.09
C ASP A 202 -29.74 -10.38 -13.62
N ALA A 203 -30.44 -11.36 -14.23
CA ALA A 203 -30.72 -11.36 -15.66
C ALA A 203 -31.32 -10.02 -16.13
N PRO A 204 -30.85 -9.42 -17.24
CA PRO A 204 -30.04 -10.02 -18.30
C PRO A 204 -28.51 -10.05 -18.04
N TYR A 205 -28.07 -9.75 -16.83
CA TYR A 205 -26.67 -9.73 -16.36
C TYR A 205 -25.79 -8.65 -17.00
N VAL A 206 -26.12 -8.16 -18.18
CA VAL A 206 -25.44 -7.03 -18.82
C VAL A 206 -26.48 -5.97 -19.21
N ASP A 207 -26.25 -4.74 -18.79
CA ASP A 207 -26.95 -3.57 -19.31
C ASP A 207 -26.28 -3.16 -20.63
N THR A 208 -26.95 -3.46 -21.75
CA THR A 208 -26.40 -3.23 -23.09
C THR A 208 -26.38 -1.76 -23.48
N GLU A 209 -27.17 -0.90 -22.83
CA GLU A 209 -27.16 0.54 -23.06
C GLU A 209 -25.94 1.16 -22.38
N ALA A 210 -25.73 0.86 -21.09
CA ALA A 210 -24.54 1.29 -20.36
C ALA A 210 -23.24 0.76 -21.02
N LEU A 211 -23.23 -0.52 -21.43
CA LEU A 211 -22.06 -1.09 -22.10
C LEU A 211 -21.75 -0.42 -23.45
N ALA A 212 -22.74 0.12 -24.16
CA ALA A 212 -22.50 0.77 -25.46
C ALA A 212 -21.64 2.03 -25.31
N GLU A 213 -21.87 2.83 -24.26
CA GLU A 213 -21.05 4.00 -23.93
C GLU A 213 -19.63 3.58 -23.53
N ASP A 214 -19.52 2.55 -22.69
CA ASP A 214 -18.24 2.01 -22.25
C ASP A 214 -17.42 1.40 -23.41
N ALA A 215 -18.09 0.77 -24.36
CA ALA A 215 -17.48 0.23 -25.57
C ALA A 215 -16.91 1.33 -26.47
N GLU A 216 -17.55 2.49 -26.58
CA GLU A 216 -16.98 3.63 -27.31
C GLU A 216 -15.71 4.14 -26.63
N GLN A 217 -15.75 4.33 -25.31
CA GLN A 217 -14.58 4.73 -24.52
C GLN A 217 -13.42 3.74 -24.71
N PHE A 218 -13.72 2.43 -24.67
CA PHE A 218 -12.73 1.37 -24.87
C PHE A 218 -12.10 1.41 -26.26
N ARG A 219 -12.91 1.60 -27.32
CA ARG A 219 -12.38 1.72 -28.70
C ARG A 219 -11.46 2.92 -28.85
N THR A 220 -11.84 4.08 -28.31
CA THR A 220 -10.98 5.27 -28.30
C THR A 220 -9.66 5.01 -27.59
N TYR A 221 -9.70 4.32 -26.44
CA TYR A 221 -8.49 3.96 -25.71
C TYR A 221 -7.59 3.02 -26.51
N VAL A 222 -8.14 1.94 -27.08
CA VAL A 222 -7.39 0.99 -27.93
C VAL A 222 -6.74 1.70 -29.12
N ASP A 223 -7.48 2.55 -29.83
CA ASP A 223 -6.97 3.26 -31.00
C ASP A 223 -5.85 4.24 -30.64
N HIS A 224 -5.99 4.94 -29.52
CA HIS A 224 -4.94 5.80 -28.98
C HIS A 224 -3.68 5.01 -28.67
N GLN A 225 -3.79 3.88 -27.97
CA GLN A 225 -2.62 3.10 -27.55
C GLN A 225 -1.92 2.40 -28.72
N LEU A 226 -2.65 1.92 -29.73
CA LEU A 226 -2.07 1.44 -30.98
C LEU A 226 -1.27 2.56 -31.68
N ALA A 227 -1.83 3.77 -31.73
CA ALA A 227 -1.15 4.93 -32.30
C ALA A 227 0.09 5.37 -31.52
N ARG A 228 0.22 4.95 -30.24
CA ARG A 228 1.41 5.12 -29.39
C ARG A 228 2.40 3.96 -29.50
N GLY A 229 2.09 2.91 -30.27
CA GLY A 229 3.00 1.79 -30.54
C GLY A 229 2.84 0.59 -29.60
N TYR A 230 1.82 0.57 -28.74
CA TYR A 230 1.47 -0.61 -27.96
C TYR A 230 0.83 -1.68 -28.83
N ASN A 231 1.07 -2.94 -28.49
CA ASN A 231 0.58 -4.10 -29.24
C ASN A 231 -0.08 -5.15 -28.34
N GLY A 232 -0.37 -4.82 -27.09
CA GLY A 232 -1.21 -5.66 -26.24
C GLY A 232 -1.85 -4.89 -25.09
N ILE A 233 -2.88 -5.49 -24.52
CA ILE A 233 -3.72 -4.91 -23.48
C ILE A 233 -4.11 -5.96 -22.46
N VAL A 234 -4.17 -5.55 -21.20
CA VAL A 234 -4.56 -6.40 -20.07
C VAL A 234 -5.93 -5.94 -19.56
N MET A 235 -6.93 -6.83 -19.60
CA MET A 235 -8.31 -6.56 -19.20
C MET A 235 -8.73 -7.49 -18.06
N PRO A 236 -9.57 -7.06 -17.10
CA PRO A 236 -10.00 -7.93 -16.02
C PRO A 236 -10.94 -9.03 -16.53
N GLY A 237 -10.72 -10.24 -16.02
CA GLY A 237 -11.71 -11.30 -15.99
C GLY A 237 -11.20 -12.72 -16.14
N PHE A 238 -11.98 -13.67 -15.66
CA PHE A 238 -11.75 -15.10 -15.87
C PHE A 238 -13.03 -15.92 -15.65
N LEU A 239 -13.43 -16.14 -14.39
CA LEU A 239 -14.53 -17.05 -14.03
C LEU A 239 -15.90 -16.59 -14.54
N GLU A 240 -16.10 -15.28 -14.68
CA GLU A 240 -17.33 -14.71 -15.21
C GLU A 240 -17.53 -14.99 -16.70
N TYR A 241 -16.53 -15.55 -17.39
CA TYR A 241 -16.60 -15.99 -18.78
C TYR A 241 -16.59 -17.52 -18.91
N VAL A 242 -16.74 -18.29 -17.83
CA VAL A 242 -16.58 -19.76 -17.81
C VAL A 242 -17.85 -20.44 -17.27
N THR A 243 -18.27 -21.55 -17.87
CA THR A 243 -19.40 -22.38 -17.41
C THR A 243 -18.96 -23.70 -16.78
N PHE A 244 -17.68 -24.06 -16.90
CA PHE A 244 -17.09 -25.35 -16.50
C PHE A 244 -17.71 -26.56 -17.22
N ASP A 245 -18.19 -26.37 -18.45
CA ASP A 245 -18.83 -27.46 -19.24
C ASP A 245 -17.83 -28.54 -19.69
N ARG A 246 -16.53 -28.28 -19.55
CA ARG A 246 -15.42 -29.18 -19.88
C ARG A 246 -14.87 -29.95 -18.68
N PHE A 247 -15.38 -29.69 -17.48
CA PHE A 247 -14.98 -30.39 -16.27
C PHE A 247 -16.02 -31.44 -15.90
N GLY A 248 -15.56 -32.65 -15.55
CA GLY A 248 -16.47 -33.70 -15.08
C GLY A 248 -17.51 -34.11 -16.11
N ASP A 249 -18.79 -34.11 -15.72
CA ASP A 249 -19.94 -34.29 -16.61
C ASP A 249 -20.49 -32.98 -17.22
N GLY A 250 -19.87 -31.83 -16.93
CA GLY A 250 -20.24 -30.50 -17.40
C GLY A 250 -21.17 -29.73 -16.46
N ASP A 251 -21.73 -30.39 -15.43
CA ASP A 251 -22.67 -29.79 -14.48
C ASP A 251 -22.13 -29.83 -13.03
N GLU A 252 -20.95 -30.42 -12.77
CA GLU A 252 -20.44 -30.61 -11.40
C GLU A 252 -20.23 -29.31 -10.60
N ILE A 253 -19.75 -28.25 -11.25
CA ILE A 253 -19.52 -26.94 -10.59
C ILE A 253 -20.78 -26.07 -10.62
N TYR A 254 -21.49 -26.05 -11.75
CA TYR A 254 -22.70 -25.25 -11.97
C TYR A 254 -23.90 -26.16 -12.33
N PRO A 255 -24.54 -26.83 -11.33
CA PRO A 255 -25.38 -28.01 -11.54
C PRO A 255 -26.82 -27.80 -12.02
N ASP A 256 -27.30 -26.55 -12.12
CA ASP A 256 -28.69 -26.27 -12.47
C ASP A 256 -28.85 -25.92 -13.95
N GLU A 257 -29.82 -26.52 -14.67
CA GLU A 257 -30.24 -26.16 -16.06
C GLU A 257 -30.59 -24.67 -16.24
N GLY A 258 -30.75 -23.92 -15.14
CA GLY A 258 -30.96 -22.48 -15.09
C GLY A 258 -29.93 -21.73 -14.25
N SER A 259 -28.71 -22.28 -14.11
CA SER A 259 -27.62 -21.69 -13.30
C SER A 259 -27.40 -20.22 -13.69
N PRO A 260 -27.53 -19.28 -12.74
CA PRO A 260 -27.24 -17.87 -12.99
C PRO A 260 -25.80 -17.64 -13.46
N HIS A 261 -24.84 -18.47 -13.03
CA HIS A 261 -23.43 -18.37 -13.41
C HIS A 261 -23.23 -18.77 -14.87
N VAL A 262 -23.92 -19.82 -15.35
CA VAL A 262 -23.88 -20.22 -16.76
C VAL A 262 -24.52 -19.16 -17.65
N ALA A 263 -25.72 -18.69 -17.28
CA ALA A 263 -26.41 -17.65 -18.03
C ALA A 263 -25.61 -16.33 -18.05
N ARG A 264 -24.97 -15.96 -16.94
CA ARG A 264 -24.07 -14.82 -16.87
C ARG A 264 -22.84 -15.01 -17.75
N ALA A 265 -22.18 -16.17 -17.72
CA ALA A 265 -21.02 -16.44 -18.57
C ALA A 265 -21.34 -16.29 -20.06
N HIS A 266 -22.49 -16.79 -20.50
CA HIS A 266 -22.96 -16.57 -21.87
C HIS A 266 -23.22 -15.08 -22.17
N ALA A 267 -23.88 -14.35 -21.27
CA ALA A 267 -24.14 -12.91 -21.46
C ALA A 267 -22.83 -12.09 -21.50
N MET A 268 -21.86 -12.40 -20.63
CA MET A 268 -20.54 -11.76 -20.63
C MET A 268 -19.80 -12.03 -21.94
N ARG A 269 -19.78 -13.28 -22.43
CA ARG A 269 -19.19 -13.62 -23.75
C ARG A 269 -19.88 -12.88 -24.89
N GLU A 270 -21.20 -12.87 -24.91
CA GLU A 270 -21.99 -12.23 -25.98
C GLU A 270 -21.74 -10.74 -26.07
N HIS A 271 -21.66 -10.06 -24.92
CA HIS A 271 -21.64 -8.60 -24.87
C HIS A 271 -20.25 -7.99 -24.71
N PHE A 272 -19.36 -8.57 -23.89
CA PHE A 272 -17.99 -8.10 -23.73
C PHE A 272 -17.02 -8.72 -24.74
N GLY A 273 -17.28 -9.94 -25.21
CA GLY A 273 -16.46 -10.61 -26.23
C GLY A 273 -16.16 -9.75 -27.47
N PRO A 274 -17.14 -9.04 -28.05
CA PRO A 274 -16.90 -8.12 -29.16
C PRO A 274 -15.93 -6.96 -28.87
N LEU A 275 -15.79 -6.50 -27.63
CA LEU A 275 -14.81 -5.48 -27.26
C LEU A 275 -13.40 -6.07 -27.32
N TRP A 276 -13.21 -7.25 -26.75
CA TRP A 276 -11.92 -7.96 -26.78
C TRP A 276 -11.53 -8.33 -28.21
N GLN A 277 -12.48 -8.82 -29.00
CA GLN A 277 -12.26 -9.08 -30.42
C GLN A 277 -11.89 -7.81 -31.19
N TYR A 278 -12.50 -6.65 -30.88
CA TYR A 278 -12.10 -5.38 -31.50
C TYR A 278 -10.63 -5.05 -31.24
N ALA A 279 -10.15 -5.21 -30.00
CA ALA A 279 -8.74 -4.96 -29.67
C ALA A 279 -7.81 -5.94 -30.41
N HIS A 280 -8.18 -7.23 -30.45
CA HIS A 280 -7.47 -8.25 -31.21
C HIS A 280 -7.36 -7.94 -32.70
N ASP A 281 -8.51 -7.70 -33.36
CA ASP A 281 -8.58 -7.42 -34.80
C ASP A 281 -7.85 -6.12 -35.16
N ALA A 282 -7.74 -5.18 -34.21
CA ALA A 282 -6.97 -3.95 -34.34
C ALA A 282 -5.46 -4.14 -34.23
N GLY A 283 -5.01 -5.30 -33.73
CA GLY A 283 -3.60 -5.66 -33.61
C GLY A 283 -3.06 -5.70 -32.17
N MET A 284 -3.93 -5.72 -31.15
CA MET A 284 -3.52 -5.94 -29.77
C MET A 284 -3.59 -7.42 -29.37
N LYS A 285 -2.57 -7.92 -28.68
CA LYS A 285 -2.66 -9.13 -27.87
C LYS A 285 -3.51 -8.86 -26.63
N VAL A 286 -4.64 -9.55 -26.48
CA VAL A 286 -5.57 -9.34 -25.36
C VAL A 286 -5.34 -10.41 -24.30
N TYR A 287 -4.88 -9.99 -23.12
CA TYR A 287 -4.74 -10.86 -21.96
C TYR A 287 -5.85 -10.55 -20.96
N LEU A 288 -6.57 -11.56 -20.50
CA LEU A 288 -7.48 -11.38 -19.37
C LEU A 288 -6.72 -11.51 -18.05
N ASN A 289 -7.09 -10.77 -17.00
CA ASN A 289 -6.40 -10.77 -15.72
C ASN A 289 -7.27 -11.35 -14.60
N THR A 290 -6.66 -12.05 -13.66
CA THR A 290 -7.36 -12.59 -12.50
C THR A 290 -6.46 -12.76 -11.29
N ASP A 291 -7.06 -12.61 -10.12
CA ASP A 291 -6.44 -12.86 -8.83
C ASP A 291 -6.78 -14.27 -8.34
N MET A 292 -5.76 -15.12 -8.23
CA MET A 292 -5.92 -16.48 -7.73
C MET A 292 -5.73 -16.56 -6.22
N LEU A 293 -6.60 -17.26 -5.49
CA LEU A 293 -7.64 -18.16 -5.99
C LEU A 293 -8.96 -17.43 -6.26
N ALA A 294 -9.41 -17.40 -7.51
CA ALA A 294 -10.69 -16.82 -7.91
C ALA A 294 -11.82 -17.81 -7.61
N LEU A 295 -12.95 -17.35 -7.08
CA LEU A 295 -14.03 -18.19 -6.57
C LEU A 295 -15.40 -17.62 -6.94
N SER A 296 -16.39 -18.50 -6.94
CA SER A 296 -17.83 -18.22 -6.90
C SER A 296 -18.47 -19.09 -5.82
N THR A 297 -19.70 -18.79 -5.38
CA THR A 297 -20.34 -19.59 -4.32
C THR A 297 -20.42 -21.09 -4.65
N PRO A 298 -20.90 -21.52 -5.84
CA PRO A 298 -20.95 -22.94 -6.19
C PRO A 298 -19.56 -23.60 -6.27
N LEU A 299 -18.56 -22.87 -6.76
CA LEU A 299 -17.19 -23.37 -6.84
C LEU A 299 -16.58 -23.56 -5.44
N GLN A 300 -16.78 -22.61 -4.52
CA GLN A 300 -16.33 -22.75 -3.13
C GLN A 300 -17.01 -23.95 -2.45
N ASP A 301 -18.32 -24.12 -2.63
CA ASP A 301 -19.06 -25.24 -2.06
C ASP A 301 -18.54 -26.59 -2.59
N TYR A 302 -18.25 -26.69 -3.89
CA TYR A 302 -17.65 -27.88 -4.50
C TYR A 302 -16.27 -28.20 -3.89
N LEU A 303 -15.40 -27.20 -3.78
CA LEU A 303 -14.06 -27.38 -3.20
C LEU A 303 -14.13 -27.84 -1.73
N ASP A 304 -15.07 -27.28 -0.95
CA ASP A 304 -15.26 -27.63 0.46
C ASP A 304 -15.82 -29.05 0.64
N GLU A 305 -16.77 -29.48 -0.22
CA GLU A 305 -17.33 -30.84 -0.19
C GLU A 305 -16.26 -31.91 -0.47
N HIS A 306 -15.35 -31.61 -1.41
CA HIS A 306 -14.27 -32.52 -1.82
C HIS A 306 -13.00 -32.36 -0.98
N GLY A 307 -12.91 -31.33 -0.15
CA GLY A 307 -11.75 -31.05 0.70
C GLY A 307 -10.50 -30.64 -0.08
N LEU A 308 -10.67 -29.92 -1.20
CA LEU A 308 -9.60 -29.51 -2.10
C LEU A 308 -9.01 -28.15 -1.70
N GLY A 309 -7.69 -28.10 -1.58
CA GLY A 309 -6.92 -26.87 -1.31
C GLY A 309 -5.95 -26.52 -2.43
N ALA A 310 -5.33 -25.34 -2.32
CA ALA A 310 -4.44 -24.81 -3.37
C ALA A 310 -3.17 -25.64 -3.63
N GLU A 311 -2.80 -26.56 -2.73
CA GLU A 311 -1.68 -27.50 -2.95
C GLU A 311 -2.11 -28.79 -3.67
N ASP A 312 -3.42 -29.05 -3.79
CA ASP A 312 -3.95 -30.25 -4.41
C ASP A 312 -4.02 -30.08 -5.93
N PRO A 313 -3.36 -30.94 -6.74
CA PRO A 313 -3.39 -30.83 -8.20
C PRO A 313 -4.80 -30.90 -8.80
N GLU A 314 -5.71 -31.67 -8.17
CA GLU A 314 -7.10 -31.85 -8.59
C GLU A 314 -7.89 -30.52 -8.58
N LEU A 315 -7.59 -29.61 -7.65
CA LEU A 315 -8.16 -28.26 -7.69
C LEU A 315 -7.81 -27.55 -8.99
N TRP A 316 -6.57 -27.70 -9.46
CA TRP A 316 -6.07 -27.00 -10.65
C TRP A 316 -6.56 -27.64 -11.96
N GLU A 317 -7.01 -28.89 -11.95
CA GLU A 317 -7.69 -29.51 -13.09
C GLU A 317 -9.00 -28.78 -13.43
N ILE A 318 -9.75 -28.32 -12.41
CA ILE A 318 -10.97 -27.52 -12.59
C ILE A 318 -10.67 -26.22 -13.32
N TYR A 319 -9.65 -25.49 -12.86
CA TYR A 319 -9.27 -24.23 -13.48
C TYR A 319 -8.61 -24.41 -14.86
N ALA A 320 -7.89 -25.51 -15.08
CA ALA A 320 -7.38 -25.86 -16.40
C ALA A 320 -8.52 -26.10 -17.40
N ALA A 321 -9.59 -26.81 -16.98
CA ALA A 321 -10.79 -26.99 -17.80
C ALA A 321 -11.47 -25.65 -18.10
N GLY A 322 -11.59 -24.76 -17.10
CA GLY A 322 -12.13 -23.41 -17.29
C GLY A 322 -11.31 -22.54 -18.24
N LEU A 323 -9.97 -22.59 -18.16
CA LEU A 323 -9.09 -21.91 -19.11
C LEU A 323 -9.23 -22.48 -20.53
N GLU A 324 -9.28 -23.81 -20.67
CA GLU A 324 -9.45 -24.48 -21.96
C GLU A 324 -10.79 -24.08 -22.62
N GLU A 325 -11.84 -23.97 -21.81
CA GLU A 325 -13.13 -23.44 -22.23
C GLU A 325 -13.04 -22.00 -22.70
N LEU A 326 -12.53 -21.10 -21.85
CA LEU A 326 -12.38 -19.67 -22.15
C LEU A 326 -11.67 -19.45 -23.49
N LEU A 327 -10.49 -20.05 -23.66
CA LEU A 327 -9.66 -19.85 -24.85
C LEU A 327 -10.28 -20.45 -26.12
N THR A 328 -11.14 -21.46 -25.98
CA THR A 328 -11.84 -22.05 -27.12
C THR A 328 -13.07 -21.23 -27.53
N GLU A 329 -13.85 -20.76 -26.56
CA GLU A 329 -15.05 -19.96 -26.83
C GLU A 329 -14.69 -18.51 -27.23
N MET A 330 -13.52 -18.04 -26.81
CA MET A 330 -13.00 -16.69 -27.09
C MET A 330 -11.59 -16.76 -27.70
N PRO A 331 -11.45 -17.28 -28.94
CA PRO A 331 -10.14 -17.57 -29.53
C PRO A 331 -9.27 -16.33 -29.83
N TYR A 332 -9.84 -15.13 -29.75
CA TYR A 332 -9.15 -13.84 -29.88
C TYR A 332 -8.43 -13.40 -28.58
N ILE A 333 -8.60 -14.12 -27.48
CA ILE A 333 -7.83 -13.93 -26.26
C ILE A 333 -6.47 -14.62 -26.42
N GLU A 334 -5.39 -13.87 -26.17
CA GLU A 334 -3.99 -14.32 -26.28
C GLU A 334 -3.55 -15.15 -25.07
N GLY A 335 -4.18 -14.93 -23.92
CA GLY A 335 -3.76 -15.58 -22.69
C GLY A 335 -4.39 -15.03 -21.43
N LEU A 336 -3.82 -15.46 -20.30
CA LEU A 336 -4.24 -15.05 -18.97
C LEU A 336 -3.07 -14.45 -18.19
N MET A 337 -3.29 -13.30 -17.56
CA MET A 337 -2.42 -12.70 -16.57
C MET A 337 -2.88 -13.08 -15.16
N ILE A 338 -2.05 -13.81 -14.44
CA ILE A 338 -2.35 -14.33 -13.10
C ILE A 338 -1.57 -13.53 -12.06
N ARG A 339 -2.27 -13.06 -11.03
CA ARG A 339 -1.68 -12.56 -9.79
C ARG A 339 -2.09 -13.45 -8.61
N ILE A 340 -1.24 -13.53 -7.59
CA ILE A 340 -1.53 -14.21 -6.32
C ILE A 340 -1.22 -13.30 -5.14
N GLY A 341 -1.86 -13.55 -4.00
CA GLY A 341 -1.39 -12.98 -2.74
C GLY A 341 -1.63 -11.49 -2.55
N GLU A 342 -2.57 -10.88 -3.27
CA GLU A 342 -2.99 -9.48 -3.07
C GLU A 342 -4.49 -9.39 -2.77
N GLY A 343 -4.83 -8.71 -1.68
CA GLY A 343 -6.15 -8.16 -1.33
C GLY A 343 -7.35 -9.10 -1.12
N GLY A 344 -7.43 -10.25 -1.80
CA GLY A 344 -8.61 -11.11 -1.77
C GLY A 344 -9.90 -10.33 -2.07
N GLN A 345 -10.88 -10.44 -1.18
CA GLN A 345 -12.20 -9.81 -1.32
C GLN A 345 -12.19 -8.27 -1.40
N ILE A 346 -11.07 -7.57 -1.15
CA ILE A 346 -11.04 -6.10 -1.30
C ILE A 346 -11.25 -5.63 -2.74
N TYR A 347 -11.01 -6.50 -3.73
CA TYR A 347 -11.28 -6.22 -5.15
C TYR A 347 -12.68 -6.64 -5.59
N GLN A 348 -13.48 -7.24 -4.70
CA GLN A 348 -14.83 -7.73 -5.05
C GLN A 348 -15.74 -6.57 -5.45
N LEU A 349 -16.44 -6.72 -6.57
CA LEU A 349 -17.48 -5.77 -6.96
C LEU A 349 -18.73 -6.01 -6.08
N PRO A 350 -19.31 -4.98 -5.44
CA PRO A 350 -20.50 -5.17 -4.60
C PRO A 350 -21.66 -5.82 -5.37
N GLY A 351 -22.28 -6.86 -4.79
CA GLY A 351 -23.37 -7.60 -5.43
C GLY A 351 -22.93 -8.64 -6.46
N TRP A 352 -21.63 -8.78 -6.69
CA TRP A 352 -21.04 -9.76 -7.61
C TRP A 352 -20.65 -11.04 -6.87
N ASP A 353 -21.18 -12.20 -7.31
CA ASP A 353 -20.87 -13.52 -6.71
C ASP A 353 -19.59 -14.16 -7.28
N TYR A 354 -18.56 -13.32 -7.42
CA TYR A 354 -17.20 -13.78 -7.68
C TYR A 354 -16.23 -12.93 -6.88
N TRP A 355 -15.22 -13.56 -6.30
CA TRP A 355 -14.22 -12.91 -5.47
C TRP A 355 -12.91 -13.68 -5.53
N SER A 356 -11.83 -13.10 -4.99
CA SER A 356 -10.56 -13.81 -4.83
C SER A 356 -10.23 -14.07 -3.35
N GLN A 357 -9.46 -15.13 -3.09
CA GLN A 357 -8.91 -15.46 -1.78
C GLN A 357 -7.38 -15.55 -1.83
N ILE A 358 -6.74 -15.11 -0.75
CA ILE A 358 -5.30 -15.29 -0.53
C ILE A 358 -5.04 -16.75 -0.09
N ALA A 359 -5.18 -17.68 -1.04
CA ALA A 359 -5.04 -19.12 -0.81
C ALA A 359 -3.71 -19.69 -1.36
N VAL A 360 -3.25 -19.18 -2.51
CA VAL A 360 -1.98 -19.59 -3.14
C VAL A 360 -0.82 -18.95 -2.40
N THR A 361 -0.31 -19.63 -1.36
CA THR A 361 0.64 -19.04 -0.40
C THR A 361 1.95 -19.83 -0.23
N THR A 362 2.10 -20.93 -0.98
CA THR A 362 3.27 -21.84 -0.91
C THR A 362 3.86 -22.09 -2.30
N PRO A 363 5.17 -22.39 -2.41
CA PRO A 363 5.80 -22.75 -3.68
C PRO A 363 5.11 -23.93 -4.38
N THR A 364 4.63 -24.92 -3.62
CA THR A 364 3.91 -26.08 -4.15
C THR A 364 2.59 -25.67 -4.81
N ALA A 365 1.82 -24.79 -4.18
CA ALA A 365 0.58 -24.28 -4.75
C ALA A 365 0.83 -23.46 -6.03
N VAL A 366 1.87 -22.61 -6.04
CA VAL A 366 2.25 -21.84 -7.24
C VAL A 366 2.64 -22.76 -8.39
N LYS A 367 3.47 -23.78 -8.11
CA LYS A 367 3.88 -24.75 -9.12
C LYS A 367 2.69 -25.52 -9.68
N ALA A 368 1.81 -26.05 -8.82
CA ALA A 368 0.63 -26.80 -9.26
C ALA A 368 -0.30 -25.95 -10.13
N MET A 369 -0.52 -24.69 -9.74
CA MET A 369 -1.26 -23.71 -10.55
C MET A 369 -0.58 -23.48 -11.91
N LEU A 370 0.68 -23.06 -11.91
CA LEU A 370 1.37 -22.70 -13.16
C LEU A 370 1.49 -23.89 -14.10
N ASP A 371 1.81 -25.09 -13.61
CA ASP A 371 1.85 -26.31 -14.42
C ASP A 371 0.50 -26.55 -15.13
N ALA A 372 -0.63 -26.40 -14.42
CA ALA A 372 -1.95 -26.62 -14.98
C ALA A 372 -2.30 -25.58 -16.07
N PHE A 373 -2.07 -24.30 -15.78
CA PHE A 373 -2.38 -23.20 -16.69
C PHE A 373 -1.47 -23.20 -17.92
N THR A 374 -0.15 -23.39 -17.76
CA THR A 374 0.80 -23.40 -18.88
C THR A 374 0.61 -24.61 -19.78
N THR A 375 0.26 -25.78 -19.23
CA THR A 375 -0.03 -26.97 -20.06
C THR A 375 -1.23 -26.73 -20.98
N VAL A 376 -2.27 -25.99 -20.53
CA VAL A 376 -3.40 -25.61 -21.40
C VAL A 376 -2.94 -24.61 -22.46
N ALA A 377 -2.19 -23.59 -22.03
CA ALA A 377 -1.71 -22.52 -22.91
C ALA A 377 -0.84 -23.06 -24.04
N GLU A 378 0.10 -23.98 -23.76
CA GLU A 378 0.94 -24.64 -24.77
C GLU A 378 0.11 -25.44 -25.79
N ARG A 379 -0.94 -26.15 -25.35
CA ARG A 379 -1.80 -26.93 -26.27
C ARG A 379 -2.53 -26.05 -27.27
N GLN A 380 -2.80 -24.80 -26.91
CA GLN A 380 -3.60 -23.88 -27.71
C GLN A 380 -2.80 -22.73 -28.32
N ASP A 381 -1.47 -22.74 -28.19
CA ASP A 381 -0.57 -21.67 -28.65
C ASP A 381 -0.97 -20.32 -28.05
N ARG A 382 -1.05 -20.29 -26.71
CA ARG A 382 -1.42 -19.15 -25.87
C ARG A 382 -0.40 -18.96 -24.77
N GLU A 383 -0.52 -17.85 -24.04
CA GLU A 383 0.46 -17.45 -23.03
C GLU A 383 -0.15 -17.28 -21.64
N ILE A 384 0.66 -17.52 -20.61
CA ILE A 384 0.35 -17.21 -19.22
C ILE A 384 1.35 -16.16 -18.74
N ILE A 385 0.84 -15.00 -18.34
CA ILE A 385 1.65 -13.97 -17.70
C ILE A 385 1.49 -14.09 -16.19
N PHE A 386 2.53 -14.52 -15.48
CA PHE A 386 2.52 -14.59 -14.03
C PHE A 386 3.13 -13.34 -13.41
N ARG A 387 2.32 -12.56 -12.69
CA ARG A 387 2.76 -11.38 -11.94
C ARG A 387 3.35 -11.79 -10.60
N THR A 388 4.57 -11.35 -10.31
CA THR A 388 5.27 -11.72 -9.07
C THR A 388 4.81 -10.91 -7.85
N TRP A 389 4.16 -9.76 -8.06
CA TRP A 389 3.70 -8.85 -7.00
C TRP A 389 2.76 -9.55 -6.00
N SER A 390 3.06 -9.42 -4.70
CA SER A 390 2.24 -9.96 -3.60
C SER A 390 2.43 -9.14 -2.32
N VAL A 391 1.46 -9.17 -1.39
CA VAL A 391 1.48 -8.35 -0.16
C VAL A 391 2.17 -9.00 1.04
N GLY A 392 3.20 -9.82 0.82
CA GLY A 392 3.99 -10.39 1.92
C GLY A 392 3.36 -11.58 2.65
N VAL A 393 2.33 -12.21 2.09
CA VAL A 393 1.63 -13.34 2.72
C VAL A 393 2.22 -14.69 2.30
N GLY A 394 2.51 -15.54 3.29
CA GLY A 394 3.00 -16.91 3.05
C GLY A 394 4.47 -16.98 2.63
N ALA A 395 4.88 -18.15 2.15
CA ALA A 395 6.26 -18.41 1.71
C ALA A 395 6.58 -17.80 0.32
N VAL A 396 5.57 -17.21 -0.33
CA VAL A 396 5.66 -16.53 -1.62
C VAL A 396 5.61 -15.00 -1.47
N GLY A 397 5.45 -14.49 -0.24
CA GLY A 397 5.17 -13.08 0.03
C GLY A 397 6.23 -12.09 -0.47
N ASP A 398 7.50 -12.48 -0.49
CA ASP A 398 8.63 -11.67 -0.96
C ASP A 398 9.15 -12.11 -2.34
N LEU A 399 8.37 -12.91 -3.08
CA LEU A 399 8.72 -13.40 -4.42
C LEU A 399 9.12 -12.27 -5.38
N HIS A 400 8.46 -11.12 -5.29
CA HIS A 400 8.68 -9.97 -6.14
C HIS A 400 9.97 -9.19 -5.86
N THR A 401 10.64 -9.39 -4.71
CA THR A 401 11.82 -8.60 -4.31
C THR A 401 13.01 -9.44 -3.88
N ASN A 402 12.83 -10.73 -3.63
CA ASN A 402 13.87 -11.62 -3.11
C ASN A 402 14.29 -12.68 -4.16
N PRO A 403 15.50 -12.60 -4.73
CA PRO A 403 15.99 -13.59 -5.71
C PRO A 403 15.99 -15.04 -5.21
N ALA A 404 16.20 -15.27 -3.91
CA ALA A 404 16.19 -16.62 -3.35
C ALA A 404 14.76 -17.18 -3.27
N SER A 405 13.78 -16.34 -2.94
CA SER A 405 12.37 -16.71 -2.99
C SER A 405 11.91 -16.92 -4.43
N TYR A 406 12.35 -16.08 -5.37
CA TYR A 406 12.16 -16.26 -6.81
C TYR A 406 12.60 -17.64 -7.28
N GLU A 407 13.87 -17.99 -7.04
CA GLU A 407 14.42 -19.29 -7.45
C GLU A 407 13.64 -20.45 -6.80
N LYS A 408 13.31 -20.33 -5.52
CA LYS A 408 12.57 -21.37 -4.81
C LYS A 408 11.15 -21.59 -5.34
N VAL A 409 10.47 -20.54 -5.80
CA VAL A 409 9.07 -20.61 -6.24
C VAL A 409 8.97 -20.95 -7.73
N LEU A 410 9.83 -20.37 -8.56
CA LEU A 410 9.71 -20.44 -10.02
C LEU A 410 10.84 -21.24 -10.70
N GLY A 411 11.94 -21.54 -10.00
CA GLY A 411 13.10 -22.22 -10.59
C GLY A 411 12.79 -23.59 -11.19
N ASP A 412 11.80 -24.30 -10.64
CA ASP A 412 11.33 -25.62 -11.12
C ASP A 412 10.11 -25.53 -12.07
N VAL A 413 9.68 -24.33 -12.46
CA VAL A 413 8.57 -24.12 -13.42
C VAL A 413 9.17 -23.83 -14.79
N HIS A 414 8.88 -24.68 -15.78
CA HIS A 414 9.43 -24.57 -17.14
C HIS A 414 8.31 -24.67 -18.16
N SER A 415 8.12 -23.62 -18.95
CA SER A 415 7.18 -23.57 -20.07
C SER A 415 7.55 -22.40 -20.97
N ASP A 416 7.49 -22.60 -22.29
CA ASP A 416 7.70 -21.54 -23.27
C ASP A 416 6.48 -20.58 -23.33
N ALA A 417 5.32 -21.03 -22.84
CA ALA A 417 4.11 -20.23 -22.70
C ALA A 417 4.11 -19.33 -21.45
N LEU A 418 5.10 -19.44 -20.55
CA LEU A 418 5.16 -18.65 -19.31
C LEU A 418 6.01 -17.38 -19.49
N ILE A 419 5.37 -16.23 -19.26
CA ILE A 419 6.03 -14.93 -19.12
C ILE A 419 5.91 -14.49 -17.66
N VAL A 420 7.01 -14.03 -17.07
CA VAL A 420 7.00 -13.51 -15.70
C VAL A 420 7.06 -11.98 -15.71
N SER A 421 6.04 -11.35 -15.11
CA SER A 421 5.87 -9.91 -15.03
C SER A 421 6.34 -9.39 -13.67
N THR A 422 7.19 -8.36 -13.66
CA THR A 422 7.76 -7.81 -12.42
C THR A 422 8.04 -6.31 -12.54
N LYS A 423 7.71 -5.55 -11.49
CA LYS A 423 7.96 -4.10 -11.40
C LYS A 423 9.44 -3.77 -11.56
N HIS A 424 9.75 -2.69 -12.28
CA HIS A 424 11.15 -2.28 -12.54
C HIS A 424 11.95 -1.94 -11.27
N VAL A 425 11.28 -1.49 -10.21
CA VAL A 425 11.87 -1.28 -8.87
C VAL A 425 11.44 -2.35 -7.87
N ALA A 426 12.24 -2.55 -6.84
CA ALA A 426 11.96 -3.48 -5.75
C ALA A 426 10.86 -2.92 -4.83
N GLY A 427 9.66 -3.47 -4.87
CA GLY A 427 8.52 -3.02 -4.06
C GLY A 427 7.42 -2.39 -4.92
N ASP A 428 6.71 -1.39 -4.40
CA ASP A 428 5.50 -0.84 -5.03
C ASP A 428 5.74 0.50 -5.74
N PHE A 429 6.59 0.49 -6.75
CA PHE A 429 6.86 1.65 -7.61
C PHE A 429 7.40 2.93 -6.95
N TYR A 430 7.46 3.09 -5.63
CA TYR A 430 8.02 4.29 -5.00
C TYR A 430 9.43 4.62 -5.54
N SER A 431 9.73 5.90 -5.69
CA SER A 431 11.12 6.32 -5.86
C SER A 431 11.95 6.03 -4.60
N PHE A 432 13.26 6.13 -4.74
CA PHE A 432 14.29 5.67 -3.78
C PHE A 432 14.43 4.15 -3.63
N LEU A 433 13.51 3.37 -4.20
CA LEU A 433 13.67 1.91 -4.27
C LEU A 433 14.75 1.53 -5.29
N PRO A 434 15.56 0.50 -5.01
CA PRO A 434 16.53 -0.01 -5.98
C PRO A 434 15.80 -0.63 -7.19
N LEU A 435 16.51 -0.80 -8.31
CA LEU A 435 16.03 -1.68 -9.38
C LEU A 435 15.73 -3.07 -8.82
N ASN A 436 14.70 -3.72 -9.37
CA ASN A 436 14.23 -4.99 -8.82
C ASN A 436 15.25 -6.11 -9.07
N PRO A 437 15.87 -6.69 -8.02
CA PRO A 437 16.93 -7.67 -8.21
C PRO A 437 16.41 -9.01 -8.78
N THR A 438 15.10 -9.26 -8.72
CA THR A 438 14.52 -10.48 -9.29
C THR A 438 14.43 -10.45 -10.82
N LEU A 439 14.56 -9.27 -11.44
CA LEU A 439 14.65 -9.13 -12.89
C LEU A 439 16.04 -9.51 -13.43
N GLU A 440 17.07 -9.59 -12.59
CA GLU A 440 18.44 -9.97 -12.99
C GLU A 440 18.69 -11.49 -12.91
N VAL A 441 17.69 -12.29 -12.50
CA VAL A 441 17.83 -13.74 -12.27
C VAL A 441 16.71 -14.53 -12.95
N GLY A 442 16.85 -15.86 -12.99
CA GLY A 442 15.88 -16.78 -13.59
C GLY A 442 16.07 -16.97 -15.10
N GLY A 443 15.47 -18.03 -15.64
CA GLY A 443 15.54 -18.38 -17.07
C GLY A 443 14.25 -18.17 -17.86
N HIS A 444 13.23 -17.58 -17.23
CA HIS A 444 11.90 -17.39 -17.83
C HIS A 444 11.88 -16.18 -18.78
N ARG A 445 10.94 -16.17 -19.72
CA ARG A 445 10.59 -14.96 -20.50
C ARG A 445 10.12 -13.87 -19.53
N ARG A 446 10.53 -12.62 -19.73
CA ARG A 446 10.29 -11.52 -18.77
C ARG A 446 9.63 -10.32 -19.42
N ILE A 447 8.72 -9.70 -18.67
CA ILE A 447 8.30 -8.32 -18.92
C ILE A 447 8.50 -7.44 -17.68
N VAL A 448 8.76 -6.16 -17.92
CA VAL A 448 8.99 -5.16 -16.89
C VAL A 448 7.72 -4.31 -16.68
N GLU A 449 7.18 -4.28 -15.46
CA GLU A 449 6.05 -3.40 -15.13
C GLU A 449 6.54 -1.96 -14.87
N MET A 450 5.83 -0.99 -15.41
CA MET A 450 6.08 0.44 -15.28
C MET A 450 4.78 1.16 -14.94
N GLN A 451 4.79 2.06 -13.96
CA GLN A 451 3.60 2.81 -13.57
C GLN A 451 3.65 4.24 -14.11
N SER A 452 2.87 4.52 -15.16
CA SER A 452 2.85 5.83 -15.82
C SER A 452 2.09 6.87 -15.00
N ARG A 453 0.87 6.54 -14.55
CA ARG A 453 0.12 7.34 -13.58
C ARG A 453 0.62 7.02 -12.17
N ARG A 454 1.48 7.87 -11.63
CA ARG A 454 2.11 7.64 -10.34
C ARG A 454 1.12 7.73 -9.18
N GLU A 455 0.78 6.58 -8.64
CA GLU A 455 -0.19 6.38 -7.56
C GLU A 455 0.24 7.11 -6.28
N PHE A 456 1.49 6.92 -5.87
CA PHE A 456 2.03 7.50 -4.64
C PHE A 456 2.56 8.94 -4.82
N GLU A 457 2.66 9.43 -6.05
CA GLU A 457 3.22 10.74 -6.34
C GLU A 457 2.13 11.69 -6.87
N GLY A 458 1.08 11.84 -6.06
CA GLY A 458 -0.01 12.78 -6.32
C GLY A 458 -1.03 12.31 -7.36
N PHE A 459 -1.17 11.00 -7.62
CA PHE A 459 -2.19 10.43 -8.51
C PHE A 459 -2.19 11.00 -9.94
N GLY A 460 -1.03 11.39 -10.44
CA GLY A 460 -0.89 12.04 -11.75
C GLY A 460 -1.36 13.49 -11.81
N ALA A 461 -1.66 14.15 -10.68
CA ALA A 461 -2.00 15.58 -10.64
C ALA A 461 -0.77 16.52 -10.61
N LEU A 462 0.43 15.95 -10.46
CA LEU A 462 1.70 16.68 -10.43
C LEU A 462 2.48 16.41 -11.73
N PRO A 463 3.17 17.40 -12.32
CA PRO A 463 4.17 17.14 -13.34
C PRO A 463 5.18 16.12 -12.82
N ASN A 464 5.48 15.09 -13.62
CA ASN A 464 6.34 14.01 -13.17
C ASN A 464 6.88 13.19 -14.35
N ASP A 465 8.05 13.58 -14.88
CA ASP A 465 8.70 12.93 -16.01
C ASP A 465 9.52 11.71 -15.56
N LEU A 466 9.11 10.52 -16.01
CA LEU A 466 9.78 9.25 -15.73
C LEU A 466 10.56 8.71 -16.92
N ALA A 467 10.61 9.41 -18.07
CA ALA A 467 11.34 8.93 -19.24
C ALA A 467 12.82 8.60 -18.93
N PRO A 468 13.56 9.44 -18.18
CA PRO A 468 14.93 9.10 -17.80
C PRO A 468 15.04 7.89 -16.87
N ALA A 469 14.11 7.74 -15.92
CA ALA A 469 14.06 6.61 -15.00
C ALA A 469 13.79 5.30 -15.74
N TYR A 470 12.83 5.29 -16.67
CA TYR A 470 12.51 4.13 -17.49
C TYR A 470 13.67 3.76 -18.42
N SER A 471 14.31 4.74 -19.05
CA SER A 471 15.46 4.52 -19.92
C SER A 471 16.60 3.85 -19.15
N ALA A 472 16.99 4.43 -18.00
CA ALA A 472 18.07 3.89 -17.19
C ALA A 472 17.77 2.50 -16.61
N ALA A 473 16.50 2.25 -16.22
CA ALA A 473 16.06 0.93 -15.78
C ALA A 473 16.18 -0.10 -16.92
N LEU A 474 15.62 0.19 -18.10
CA LEU A 474 15.65 -0.73 -19.24
C LEU A 474 17.09 -1.02 -19.69
N THR A 475 17.94 -0.01 -19.85
CA THR A 475 19.35 -0.22 -20.20
C THR A 475 20.03 -1.18 -19.22
N ARG A 476 19.88 -0.93 -17.91
CA ARG A 476 20.57 -1.73 -16.89
C ARG A 476 20.05 -3.16 -16.79
N LEU A 477 18.73 -3.33 -16.92
CA LEU A 477 18.06 -4.63 -16.81
C LEU A 477 18.29 -5.49 -18.06
N LEU A 478 18.26 -4.91 -19.25
CA LEU A 478 18.54 -5.64 -20.51
C LEU A 478 20.00 -6.09 -20.59
N ASP A 479 20.93 -5.29 -20.08
CA ASP A 479 22.34 -5.71 -19.92
C ASP A 479 22.49 -6.92 -18.99
N ALA A 480 21.62 -7.05 -17.98
CA ALA A 480 21.67 -8.11 -16.99
C ALA A 480 20.89 -9.36 -17.39
N ASN A 481 19.77 -9.20 -18.10
CA ASN A 481 18.85 -10.28 -18.43
C ASN A 481 18.35 -10.18 -19.89
N PRO A 482 18.89 -11.01 -20.80
CA PRO A 482 18.49 -11.01 -22.20
C PRO A 482 17.11 -11.65 -22.46
N ASN A 483 16.45 -12.23 -21.43
CA ASN A 483 15.11 -12.81 -21.56
C ASN A 483 13.99 -11.77 -21.38
N ILE A 484 14.33 -10.50 -21.13
CA ILE A 484 13.36 -9.41 -21.11
C ILE A 484 12.96 -9.10 -22.55
N GLU A 485 11.70 -9.38 -22.86
CA GLU A 485 11.13 -9.23 -24.20
C GLU A 485 10.09 -8.11 -24.30
N GLY A 486 9.76 -7.46 -23.17
CA GLY A 486 8.68 -6.50 -23.15
C GLY A 486 8.50 -5.67 -21.90
N VAL A 487 7.51 -4.79 -21.97
CA VAL A 487 7.07 -3.89 -20.90
C VAL A 487 5.56 -3.96 -20.73
N TRP A 488 5.09 -3.70 -19.51
CA TRP A 488 3.68 -3.43 -19.23
C TRP A 488 3.54 -2.09 -18.53
N ALA A 489 2.96 -1.11 -19.23
CA ALA A 489 2.79 0.26 -18.76
C ALA A 489 1.39 0.48 -18.17
N TRP A 490 1.32 0.90 -16.92
CA TRP A 490 0.07 1.23 -16.25
C TRP A 490 -0.30 2.67 -16.54
N SER A 491 -1.18 2.85 -17.52
CA SER A 491 -1.60 4.16 -18.00
C SER A 491 -2.70 4.78 -17.13
N GLN A 492 -3.40 3.99 -16.31
CA GLN A 492 -4.45 4.48 -15.42
C GLN A 492 -4.48 3.76 -14.06
N GLU A 493 -4.22 2.45 -14.03
CA GLU A 493 -4.25 1.63 -12.84
C GLU A 493 -3.18 2.03 -11.82
N GLY A 494 -3.39 1.62 -10.57
CA GLY A 494 -2.60 2.02 -9.42
C GLY A 494 -3.46 2.78 -8.43
N GLY A 495 -3.65 2.17 -7.26
CA GLY A 495 -4.39 2.74 -6.15
C GLY A 495 -5.89 2.91 -6.39
N PRO A 496 -6.59 3.53 -5.43
CA PRO A 496 -8.01 3.81 -5.48
C PRO A 496 -8.28 4.88 -6.53
N ILE A 497 -9.23 4.59 -7.42
CA ILE A 497 -9.60 5.52 -8.49
C ILE A 497 -10.47 6.66 -7.95
N HIS A 498 -11.34 6.35 -6.98
CA HIS A 498 -12.32 7.28 -6.40
C HIS A 498 -11.80 8.08 -5.19
N ALA A 499 -10.53 7.90 -4.80
CA ALA A 499 -9.84 8.74 -3.84
C ALA A 499 -8.84 9.68 -4.53
N GLY A 500 -8.60 10.84 -3.93
CA GLY A 500 -7.72 11.85 -4.50
C GLY A 500 -8.30 12.50 -5.78
N PRO A 501 -7.43 12.98 -6.69
CA PRO A 501 -7.82 13.67 -7.93
C PRO A 501 -8.75 12.85 -8.83
N ARG A 502 -9.82 13.49 -9.31
CA ARG A 502 -10.69 12.99 -10.37
C ARG A 502 -10.00 13.16 -11.73
N THR A 503 -9.08 12.26 -12.03
CA THR A 503 -8.25 12.27 -13.23
C THR A 503 -8.33 10.90 -13.92
N LEU A 504 -8.82 10.91 -15.17
CA LEU A 504 -9.19 9.72 -15.92
C LEU A 504 -8.62 9.85 -17.33
N TYR A 505 -7.67 8.97 -17.67
CA TYR A 505 -6.90 9.01 -18.90
C TYR A 505 -7.81 9.03 -20.12
N LEU A 506 -7.58 9.99 -21.03
CA LEU A 506 -8.39 10.30 -22.21
C LEU A 506 -9.83 10.78 -21.96
N ARG A 507 -10.25 10.97 -20.70
CA ARG A 507 -11.65 11.30 -20.37
C ARG A 507 -11.81 12.56 -19.53
N GLU A 508 -11.05 12.71 -18.46
CA GLU A 508 -11.24 13.80 -17.49
C GLU A 508 -9.94 14.21 -16.78
N GLY A 509 -9.86 15.48 -16.38
CA GLY A 509 -8.68 16.05 -15.74
C GLY A 509 -7.51 16.25 -16.71
N PHE A 510 -6.37 16.69 -16.18
CA PHE A 510 -5.19 17.03 -16.97
C PHE A 510 -4.28 15.82 -17.18
N TRP A 511 -4.83 14.80 -17.82
CA TRP A 511 -4.19 13.49 -18.00
C TRP A 511 -2.93 13.49 -18.87
N GLN A 512 -2.72 14.56 -19.62
CA GLN A 512 -1.52 14.76 -20.42
C GLN A 512 -0.26 14.63 -19.55
N LEU A 513 -0.29 15.05 -18.27
CA LEU A 513 0.87 14.97 -17.37
C LEU A 513 1.50 13.58 -17.31
N TRP A 514 0.69 12.52 -17.28
CA TRP A 514 1.20 11.14 -17.27
C TRP A 514 1.09 10.41 -18.62
N ASP A 515 0.40 11.00 -19.60
CA ASP A 515 0.50 10.57 -21.02
C ASP A 515 1.96 10.53 -21.48
N LEU A 516 2.77 11.49 -21.00
CA LEU A 516 4.23 11.50 -21.20
C LEU A 516 4.86 10.16 -20.82
N ASN A 517 4.52 9.62 -19.65
CA ASN A 517 5.15 8.41 -19.13
C ASN A 517 4.69 7.16 -19.88
N SER A 518 3.43 7.10 -20.31
CA SER A 518 2.97 6.02 -21.20
C SER A 518 3.63 6.13 -22.57
N TYR A 519 3.72 7.33 -23.15
CA TYR A 519 4.47 7.55 -24.38
C TYR A 519 5.96 7.15 -24.24
N ALA A 520 6.62 7.50 -23.14
CA ALA A 520 8.01 7.14 -22.91
C ALA A 520 8.22 5.63 -22.82
N ALA A 521 7.35 4.91 -22.11
CA ALA A 521 7.44 3.46 -22.00
C ALA A 521 7.35 2.77 -23.38
N SER A 522 6.44 3.21 -24.26
CA SER A 522 6.33 2.61 -25.60
C SER A 522 7.49 2.99 -26.52
N ARG A 523 7.96 4.25 -26.48
CA ARG A 523 9.10 4.73 -27.27
C ARG A 523 10.39 4.01 -26.89
N LEU A 524 10.65 3.82 -25.59
CA LEU A 524 11.82 3.11 -25.09
C LEU A 524 11.76 1.60 -25.33
N ALA A 525 10.57 1.00 -25.36
CA ALA A 525 10.43 -0.40 -25.73
C ALA A 525 10.63 -0.63 -27.25
N TRP A 526 10.33 0.36 -28.08
CA TRP A 526 10.63 0.32 -29.51
C TRP A 526 12.13 0.52 -29.78
N ASP A 527 12.74 1.52 -29.15
CA ASP A 527 14.16 1.85 -29.26
C ASP A 527 14.73 2.14 -27.86
N THR A 528 15.41 1.14 -27.30
CA THR A 528 15.99 1.16 -25.95
C THR A 528 17.16 2.13 -25.83
N SER A 529 17.66 2.64 -26.97
CA SER A 529 18.74 3.63 -27.04
C SER A 529 18.23 5.07 -27.22
N ALA A 530 16.91 5.26 -27.35
CA ALA A 530 16.31 6.57 -27.54
C ALA A 530 16.63 7.51 -26.36
N ASP A 531 16.99 8.76 -26.68
CA ASP A 531 17.27 9.78 -25.68
C ASP A 531 15.96 10.18 -24.96
N PRO A 532 15.86 9.98 -23.63
CA PRO A 532 14.66 10.34 -22.88
C PRO A 532 14.31 11.83 -22.97
N GLY A 533 15.30 12.72 -23.10
CA GLY A 533 15.03 14.15 -23.24
C GLY A 533 14.37 14.49 -24.58
N GLU A 534 14.72 13.74 -25.63
CA GLU A 534 14.11 13.86 -26.96
C GLU A 534 12.68 13.28 -26.97
N ILE A 535 12.42 12.20 -26.22
CA ILE A 535 11.07 11.66 -26.03
C ILE A 535 10.17 12.71 -25.37
N THR A 536 10.63 13.36 -24.29
CA THR A 536 9.87 14.41 -23.61
C THR A 536 9.60 15.60 -24.55
N ALA A 537 10.58 16.00 -25.36
CA ALA A 537 10.41 17.06 -26.36
C ALA A 537 9.46 16.68 -27.51
N ASP A 538 9.43 15.40 -27.90
CA ASP A 538 8.52 14.87 -28.92
C ASP A 538 7.07 14.87 -28.43
N TRP A 539 6.85 14.40 -27.20
CA TRP A 539 5.55 14.46 -26.54
C TRP A 539 5.09 15.91 -26.38
N ALA A 540 5.94 16.80 -25.86
CA ALA A 540 5.57 18.20 -25.68
C ALA A 540 5.18 18.87 -27.01
N ARG A 541 5.81 18.44 -28.12
CA ARG A 541 5.51 18.94 -29.46
C ARG A 541 4.21 18.41 -30.04
N ALA A 542 3.97 17.11 -29.87
CA ALA A 542 2.75 16.46 -30.30
C ALA A 542 1.55 17.02 -29.52
N THR A 543 1.71 17.24 -28.22
CA THR A 543 0.62 17.55 -27.29
C THR A 543 0.35 19.05 -27.13
N PHE A 544 1.38 19.89 -26.97
CA PHE A 544 1.19 21.28 -26.52
C PHE A 544 1.54 22.37 -27.53
N SER A 545 2.62 22.23 -28.31
CA SER A 545 3.09 23.32 -29.16
C SER A 545 4.03 22.86 -30.27
N SER A 546 3.97 23.47 -31.45
CA SER A 546 5.02 23.30 -32.47
C SER A 546 6.18 24.29 -32.34
N ASP A 547 6.06 25.31 -31.49
CA ASP A 547 7.06 26.36 -31.30
C ASP A 547 8.29 25.82 -30.52
N PRO A 548 9.51 25.95 -31.07
CA PRO A 548 10.71 25.38 -30.44
C PRO A 548 11.02 25.91 -29.03
N ASP A 549 10.74 27.19 -28.76
CA ASP A 549 11.00 27.79 -27.44
C ASP A 549 9.98 27.32 -26.39
N THR A 550 8.71 27.20 -26.79
CA THR A 550 7.65 26.68 -25.93
C THR A 550 7.85 25.20 -25.61
N VAL A 551 8.22 24.38 -26.62
CA VAL A 551 8.55 22.97 -26.39
C VAL A 551 9.73 22.84 -25.43
N ARG A 552 10.80 23.61 -25.65
CA ARG A 552 11.96 23.60 -24.76
C ARG A 552 11.59 24.01 -23.33
N ALA A 553 10.78 25.04 -23.15
CA ALA A 553 10.32 25.47 -21.84
C ALA A 553 9.52 24.38 -21.11
N ILE A 554 8.64 23.66 -21.83
CA ILE A 554 7.92 22.51 -21.26
C ILE A 554 8.90 21.39 -20.88
N SER A 555 9.84 21.03 -21.75
CA SER A 555 10.85 20.00 -21.47
C SER A 555 11.75 20.37 -20.29
N GLU A 556 12.17 21.63 -20.17
CA GLU A 556 12.93 22.14 -19.02
C GLU A 556 12.12 22.03 -17.72
N ALA A 557 10.82 22.37 -17.74
CA ALA A 557 9.96 22.21 -16.58
C ALA A 557 9.71 20.74 -16.21
N MET A 558 9.52 19.86 -17.19
CA MET A 558 9.36 18.42 -16.96
C MET A 558 10.63 17.77 -16.42
N ALA A 559 11.82 18.18 -16.87
CA ALA A 559 13.08 17.69 -16.29
C ALA A 559 13.26 18.09 -14.81
N LEU A 560 12.79 19.28 -14.41
CA LEU A 560 12.80 19.71 -13.01
C LEU A 560 11.74 19.00 -12.16
N SER A 561 10.68 18.48 -12.77
CA SER A 561 9.54 17.89 -12.05
C SER A 561 9.93 16.71 -11.15
N ARG A 562 10.90 15.91 -11.58
CA ARG A 562 11.38 14.76 -10.80
C ARG A 562 12.04 15.20 -9.50
N GLU A 563 12.90 16.20 -9.54
CA GLU A 563 13.54 16.79 -8.36
C GLU A 563 12.49 17.38 -7.41
N ALA A 564 11.53 18.15 -7.94
CA ALA A 564 10.44 18.72 -7.15
C ALA A 564 9.62 17.64 -6.40
N VAL A 565 9.27 16.55 -7.09
CA VAL A 565 8.53 15.41 -6.50
C VAL A 565 9.35 14.66 -5.45
N LEU A 566 10.63 14.36 -5.74
CA LEU A 566 11.52 13.67 -4.80
C LEU A 566 11.69 14.48 -3.52
N ASP A 567 11.99 15.77 -3.63
CA ASP A 567 12.19 16.66 -2.49
C ASP A 567 10.90 16.94 -1.72
N GLY A 568 9.78 17.08 -2.43
CA GLY A 568 8.49 17.48 -1.87
C GLY A 568 7.74 16.33 -1.18
N LEU A 569 7.78 15.14 -1.76
CA LEU A 569 7.02 13.98 -1.28
C LEU A 569 7.84 12.96 -0.50
N TYR A 570 9.18 12.96 -0.61
CA TYR A 570 10.05 12.07 0.15
C TYR A 570 10.89 12.85 1.16
N ILE A 571 11.33 12.13 2.20
CA ILE A 571 12.31 12.65 3.15
C ILE A 571 13.61 11.90 2.85
N GLU A 572 14.45 12.48 2.00
CA GLU A 572 15.61 11.80 1.41
C GLU A 572 16.46 11.02 2.42
N PRO A 573 16.91 11.58 3.57
CA PRO A 573 17.72 10.83 4.52
C PRO A 573 17.03 9.59 5.11
N PHE A 574 15.70 9.52 5.09
CA PHE A 574 14.93 8.32 5.42
C PHE A 574 14.76 7.41 4.21
N ALA A 575 14.36 7.97 3.07
CA ALA A 575 14.03 7.25 1.84
C ALA A 575 15.22 6.48 1.24
N GLU A 576 16.46 6.93 1.46
CA GLU A 576 17.69 6.22 1.08
C GLU A 576 17.95 4.93 1.89
N ASN A 577 17.00 4.49 2.71
CA ASN A 577 17.11 3.26 3.49
C ASN A 577 15.95 2.32 3.16
N GLN A 578 16.25 1.04 2.99
CA GLN A 578 15.25 -0.01 3.12
C GLN A 578 14.94 -0.19 4.61
N VAL A 579 13.74 0.21 4.99
CA VAL A 579 13.26 0.13 6.37
C VAL A 579 12.32 -1.04 6.51
N ARG A 580 12.50 -1.85 7.55
CA ARG A 580 11.59 -2.95 7.89
C ARG A 580 11.08 -2.78 9.31
N ALA A 581 9.82 -3.11 9.54
CA ALA A 581 9.22 -3.20 10.87
C ALA A 581 8.03 -4.16 10.85
N LEU A 582 7.81 -4.88 11.95
CA LEU A 582 6.72 -5.85 12.10
C LEU A 582 6.73 -6.96 11.02
N GLY A 583 7.90 -7.28 10.47
CA GLY A 583 8.05 -8.24 9.37
C GLY A 583 7.69 -7.69 7.99
N LEU A 584 7.44 -6.38 7.89
CA LEU A 584 7.03 -5.69 6.66
C LEU A 584 8.10 -4.69 6.23
N GLU A 585 8.21 -4.50 4.93
CA GLU A 585 8.94 -3.37 4.35
C GLU A 585 8.10 -2.11 4.48
N ILE A 586 8.70 -1.04 4.98
CA ILE A 586 8.04 0.25 5.19
C ILE A 586 8.32 1.12 3.97
N PRO A 587 7.29 1.64 3.30
CA PRO A 587 7.49 2.49 2.13
C PRO A 587 8.39 3.71 2.42
N PRO A 588 9.27 4.09 1.49
CA PRO A 588 10.15 5.26 1.66
C PRO A 588 9.37 6.59 1.82
N GLN A 589 8.11 6.62 1.40
CA GLN A 589 7.24 7.79 1.49
C GLN A 589 6.31 7.80 2.73
N THR A 590 6.41 6.83 3.65
CA THR A 590 5.38 6.50 4.67
C THR A 590 4.87 7.65 5.58
N TRP A 591 5.54 8.81 5.63
CA TRP A 591 5.00 10.02 6.28
C TRP A 591 3.74 10.55 5.57
N LEU A 592 3.60 10.26 4.29
CA LEU A 592 2.36 10.21 3.52
C LEU A 592 1.99 8.73 3.47
N PHE A 593 1.12 8.29 4.38
CA PHE A 593 0.79 6.87 4.49
C PHE A 593 -0.17 6.48 3.38
N GLU A 594 0.40 6.01 2.27
CA GLU A 594 -0.29 5.70 1.02
C GLU A 594 -1.06 6.90 0.45
N TRP A 595 -0.80 7.20 -0.82
CA TRP A 595 -1.57 8.17 -1.61
C TRP A 595 -1.55 9.61 -1.05
N ASP A 596 -2.63 10.05 -0.41
CA ASP A 596 -2.88 11.42 0.02
C ASP A 596 -3.09 11.58 1.54
N ILE A 597 -2.87 10.52 2.32
CA ILE A 597 -3.08 10.52 3.78
C ILE A 597 -1.82 10.98 4.50
N VAL A 598 -1.83 12.20 5.02
CA VAL A 598 -0.71 12.72 5.82
C VAL A 598 -0.74 12.10 7.21
N THR A 599 0.25 11.25 7.53
CA THR A 599 0.22 10.47 8.78
C THR A 599 0.38 11.37 10.01
N GLY A 600 -0.02 10.88 11.18
CA GLY A 600 0.24 11.52 12.49
C GLY A 600 0.57 10.53 13.59
N ASP A 601 0.99 9.31 13.21
CA ASP A 601 1.28 8.24 14.15
C ASP A 601 2.72 8.31 14.70
N THR A 602 2.90 7.82 15.92
CA THR A 602 4.21 7.88 16.58
C THR A 602 5.23 6.88 16.02
N ALA A 603 4.81 5.75 15.44
CA ALA A 603 5.74 4.71 14.98
C ALA A 603 6.52 5.17 13.76
N VAL A 604 5.83 5.70 12.75
CA VAL A 604 6.44 6.23 11.53
C VAL A 604 7.28 7.46 11.85
N LEU A 605 6.68 8.48 12.47
CA LEU A 605 7.37 9.76 12.70
C LEU A 605 8.59 9.62 13.61
N SER A 606 8.55 8.72 14.60
CA SER A 606 9.73 8.45 15.44
C SER A 606 10.84 7.71 14.68
N SER A 607 10.46 6.76 13.82
CA SER A 607 11.42 6.00 13.01
C SER A 607 12.12 6.90 11.98
N ILE A 608 11.34 7.75 11.30
CA ILE A 608 11.86 8.75 10.36
C ILE A 608 12.88 9.65 11.06
N HIS A 609 12.52 10.26 12.20
CA HIS A 609 13.49 11.08 12.92
C HIS A 609 14.72 10.27 13.34
N ALA A 610 14.55 9.07 13.90
CA ALA A 610 15.66 8.27 14.41
C ALA A 610 16.70 7.93 13.33
N ILE A 611 16.24 7.72 12.10
CA ILE A 611 17.07 7.43 10.92
C ILE A 611 17.68 8.73 10.36
N SER A 612 16.90 9.80 10.27
CA SER A 612 17.32 11.06 9.64
C SER A 612 18.04 12.04 10.58
N LYS A 613 18.13 11.79 11.89
CA LYS A 613 18.57 12.78 12.90
C LYS A 613 19.96 13.38 12.66
N ASP A 614 20.87 12.63 12.04
CA ASP A 614 22.23 13.10 11.75
C ASP A 614 22.28 14.03 10.52
N ARG A 615 21.20 14.04 9.71
CA ARG A 615 20.96 14.89 8.54
C ARG A 615 19.63 15.66 8.69
N LEU A 616 19.31 16.10 9.91
CA LEU A 616 18.01 16.69 10.22
C LEU A 616 17.72 17.98 9.46
N ASP A 617 18.72 18.86 9.32
CA ASP A 617 18.53 20.13 8.60
C ASP A 617 18.24 19.86 7.12
N GLU A 618 18.96 18.94 6.48
CA GLU A 618 18.71 18.48 5.11
C GLU A 618 17.31 17.85 4.96
N ALA A 619 16.92 16.98 5.88
CA ALA A 619 15.59 16.37 5.89
C ALA A 619 14.47 17.42 5.90
N VAL A 620 14.66 18.54 6.61
CA VAL A 620 13.67 19.63 6.63
C VAL A 620 13.79 20.54 5.40
N GLU A 621 15.02 20.82 4.95
CA GLU A 621 15.30 21.76 3.87
C GLU A 621 14.73 21.32 2.52
N GLY A 622 14.68 20.01 2.25
CA GLY A 622 14.08 19.48 1.02
C GLY A 622 12.65 19.99 0.76
N GLY A 623 11.88 20.31 1.81
CA GLY A 623 10.57 20.94 1.62
C GLY A 623 10.63 22.34 1.00
N ARG A 624 11.66 23.13 1.31
CA ARG A 624 11.90 24.44 0.67
C ARG A 624 12.43 24.26 -0.74
N ASP A 625 13.37 23.34 -0.94
CA ASP A 625 13.98 23.08 -2.24
C ASP A 625 12.92 22.62 -3.27
N ALA A 626 11.99 21.75 -2.87
CA ALA A 626 10.84 21.35 -3.69
C ALA A 626 9.98 22.54 -4.16
N ILE A 627 9.70 23.50 -3.26
CA ILE A 627 8.92 24.70 -3.56
C ILE A 627 9.67 25.59 -4.55
N GLU A 628 10.97 25.79 -4.35
CA GLU A 628 11.80 26.62 -5.24
C GLU A 628 11.95 26.01 -6.64
N THR A 629 12.06 24.69 -6.72
CA THR A 629 12.07 23.95 -7.98
C THR A 629 10.72 24.08 -8.70
N ALA A 630 9.60 23.86 -8.00
CA ALA A 630 8.26 24.02 -8.58
C ALA A 630 7.96 25.48 -9.00
N GLU A 631 8.41 26.48 -8.22
CA GLU A 631 8.33 27.90 -8.61
C GLU A 631 9.17 28.21 -9.86
N SER A 632 10.31 27.51 -10.03
CA SER A 632 11.14 27.62 -11.23
C SER A 632 10.44 27.05 -12.45
N MET A 633 9.84 25.86 -12.33
CA MET A 633 8.98 25.26 -13.37
C MET A 633 7.86 26.23 -13.77
N ARG A 634 7.16 26.78 -12.78
CA ARG A 634 6.08 27.76 -12.98
C ARG A 634 6.57 28.98 -13.76
N ARG A 635 7.72 29.56 -13.39
CA ARG A 635 8.29 30.73 -14.08
C ARG A 635 8.65 30.43 -15.53
N ILE A 636 9.22 29.25 -15.79
CA ILE A 636 9.57 28.80 -17.14
C ILE A 636 8.32 28.70 -18.02
N VAL A 637 7.29 27.96 -17.57
CA VAL A 637 6.04 27.79 -18.33
C VAL A 637 5.29 29.13 -18.47
N ALA A 638 5.22 29.94 -17.41
CA ALA A 638 4.56 31.24 -17.46
C ALA A 638 5.27 32.25 -18.38
N GLY A 639 6.57 32.06 -18.64
CA GLY A 639 7.37 32.87 -19.56
C GLY A 639 7.08 32.61 -21.04
N THR A 640 6.39 31.52 -21.39
CA THR A 640 5.99 31.20 -22.76
C THR A 640 4.88 32.14 -23.27
N ASP A 641 4.89 32.43 -24.57
CA ASP A 641 3.82 33.16 -25.25
C ASP A 641 2.56 32.29 -25.33
N PRO A 642 1.40 32.69 -24.76
CA PRO A 642 0.17 31.90 -24.87
C PRO A 642 -0.26 31.60 -26.31
N ALA A 643 0.13 32.41 -27.30
CA ALA A 643 -0.25 32.23 -28.70
C ALA A 643 0.53 31.11 -29.41
N THR A 644 1.63 30.61 -28.84
CA THR A 644 2.42 29.52 -29.40
C THR A 644 1.91 28.14 -28.96
N TRP A 645 0.98 28.08 -28.01
CA TRP A 645 0.34 26.84 -27.58
C TRP A 645 -0.75 26.44 -28.57
N ARG A 646 -0.93 25.14 -28.79
CA ARG A 646 -2.02 24.58 -29.61
C ARG A 646 -3.39 25.01 -29.09
N ASP A 647 -3.52 25.04 -27.76
CA ASP A 647 -4.67 25.58 -27.04
C ASP A 647 -4.18 26.35 -25.79
N PRO A 648 -4.52 27.64 -25.64
CA PRO A 648 -4.22 28.40 -24.43
C PRO A 648 -4.76 27.78 -23.13
N ALA A 649 -5.81 26.95 -23.18
CA ALA A 649 -6.33 26.22 -22.02
C ALA A 649 -5.33 25.19 -21.48
N LEU A 650 -4.56 24.53 -22.35
CA LEU A 650 -3.52 23.57 -21.93
C LEU A 650 -2.43 24.25 -21.12
N ARG A 651 -2.03 25.47 -21.51
CA ARG A 651 -1.08 26.29 -20.75
C ARG A 651 -1.64 26.63 -19.36
N ALA A 652 -2.93 26.98 -19.31
CA ALA A 652 -3.59 27.33 -18.05
C ALA A 652 -3.67 26.12 -17.10
N GLU A 653 -4.01 24.93 -17.61
CA GLU A 653 -4.07 23.71 -16.80
C GLU A 653 -2.70 23.24 -16.32
N LEU A 654 -1.65 23.34 -17.15
CA LEU A 654 -0.29 23.05 -16.69
C LEU A 654 0.15 24.00 -15.58
N LEU A 655 -0.09 25.31 -15.74
CA LEU A 655 0.19 26.29 -14.70
C LEU A 655 -0.61 26.06 -13.43
N ALA A 656 -1.88 25.68 -13.54
CA ALA A 656 -2.73 25.39 -12.39
C ALA A 656 -2.31 24.12 -11.65
N SER A 657 -1.78 23.12 -12.37
CA SER A 657 -1.21 21.90 -11.77
C SER A 657 0.09 22.22 -11.01
N ILE A 658 0.96 23.07 -11.57
CA ILE A 658 2.16 23.56 -10.86
C ILE A 658 1.79 24.46 -9.67
N ASP A 659 0.76 25.30 -9.79
CA ASP A 659 0.25 26.12 -8.67
C ASP A 659 -0.29 25.25 -7.52
N TYR A 660 -0.91 24.11 -7.84
CA TYR A 660 -1.30 23.10 -6.86
C TYR A 660 -0.10 22.42 -6.23
N GLU A 661 0.89 22.00 -7.02
CA GLU A 661 2.15 21.40 -6.56
C GLU A 661 2.88 22.32 -5.56
N ILE A 662 3.08 23.59 -5.89
CA ILE A 662 3.70 24.59 -5.00
C ILE A 662 2.92 24.70 -3.68
N ASN A 663 1.59 24.78 -3.74
CA ASN A 663 0.77 24.91 -2.55
C ASN A 663 0.77 23.65 -1.68
N LEU A 664 0.75 22.48 -2.31
CA LEU A 664 0.86 21.18 -1.66
C LEU A 664 2.23 21.05 -0.96
N PHE A 665 3.32 21.35 -1.65
CA PHE A 665 4.67 21.29 -1.07
C PHE A 665 4.86 22.32 0.04
N GLN A 666 4.20 23.48 0.01
CA GLN A 666 4.19 24.40 1.14
C GLN A 666 3.57 23.78 2.41
N VAL A 667 2.37 23.18 2.31
CA VAL A 667 1.74 22.56 3.50
C VAL A 667 2.51 21.32 3.97
N LEU A 668 3.02 20.51 3.04
CA LEU A 668 3.80 19.31 3.35
C LEU A 668 5.18 19.67 3.95
N GLY A 669 5.86 20.69 3.44
CA GLY A 669 7.11 21.21 3.99
C GLY A 669 6.94 21.76 5.42
N ASP A 670 5.88 22.52 5.67
CA ASP A 670 5.56 22.99 7.02
C ASP A 670 5.24 21.83 7.98
N TYR A 671 4.52 20.80 7.51
CA TYR A 671 4.22 19.60 8.28
C TYR A 671 5.48 18.80 8.62
N ARG A 672 6.35 18.60 7.62
CA ARG A 672 7.66 17.94 7.76
C ARG A 672 8.51 18.64 8.81
N ALA A 673 8.65 19.96 8.71
CA ALA A 673 9.39 20.76 9.69
C ALA A 673 8.80 20.63 11.11
N MET A 674 7.47 20.70 11.23
CA MET A 674 6.79 20.58 12.53
C MET A 674 7.08 19.22 13.19
N THR A 675 6.93 18.12 12.46
CA THR A 675 7.10 16.76 12.99
C THR A 675 8.56 16.47 13.33
N MET A 676 9.50 16.88 12.47
CA MET A 676 10.94 16.72 12.68
C MET A 676 11.43 17.46 13.93
N TYR A 677 11.06 18.74 14.10
CA TYR A 677 11.47 19.51 15.28
C TYR A 677 10.75 19.06 16.56
N HIS A 678 9.51 18.54 16.46
CA HIS A 678 8.86 17.92 17.61
C HIS A 678 9.62 16.69 18.07
N ALA A 679 9.98 15.81 17.13
CA ALA A 679 10.74 14.60 17.41
C ALA A 679 12.14 14.93 17.95
N GLU A 680 12.82 15.95 17.40
CA GLU A 680 14.10 16.47 17.92
C GLU A 680 13.96 16.96 19.37
N TRP A 681 12.88 17.68 19.69
CA TRP A 681 12.58 18.09 21.07
C TRP A 681 12.29 16.89 21.97
N LEU A 682 11.54 15.90 21.48
CA LEU A 682 11.34 14.65 22.21
C LEU A 682 12.69 13.99 22.49
N ASP A 683 13.63 14.00 21.55
CA ASP A 683 14.93 13.39 21.75
C ASP A 683 15.84 14.17 22.71
N THR A 684 16.17 15.38 22.31
CA THR A 684 17.17 16.23 22.97
C THR A 684 16.59 17.00 24.17
N GLY A 685 15.35 17.48 24.05
CA GLY A 685 14.73 18.47 24.93
C GLY A 685 15.31 19.85 24.87
N SER A 686 16.02 20.16 23.78
CA SER A 686 16.49 21.49 23.49
C SER A 686 15.34 22.50 23.52
N SER A 687 15.55 23.65 24.16
CA SER A 687 14.61 24.76 24.07
C SER A 687 14.53 25.30 22.64
N GLN A 688 15.65 25.27 21.91
CA GLN A 688 15.71 25.70 20.52
C GLN A 688 14.85 24.79 19.63
N ALA A 689 14.96 23.47 19.77
CA ALA A 689 14.11 22.52 19.05
C ALA A 689 12.62 22.76 19.37
N ARG A 690 12.30 23.06 20.63
CA ARG A 690 10.93 23.40 21.04
C ARG A 690 10.43 24.68 20.39
N GLU A 691 11.27 25.72 20.30
CA GLU A 691 10.92 26.99 19.66
C GLU A 691 10.71 26.80 18.15
N ARG A 692 11.61 26.08 17.47
CA ARG A 692 11.48 25.71 16.04
C ARG A 692 10.18 24.93 15.81
N TRP A 693 9.90 23.93 16.63
CA TRP A 693 8.65 23.14 16.54
C TRP A 693 7.40 24.02 16.67
N GLN A 694 7.34 24.92 17.66
CA GLN A 694 6.16 25.77 17.83
C GLN A 694 5.97 26.76 16.68
N ALA A 695 7.06 27.29 16.13
CA ALA A 695 7.01 28.13 14.93
C ALA A 695 6.53 27.35 13.70
N ALA A 696 7.07 26.16 13.47
CA ALA A 696 6.69 25.28 12.36
C ALA A 696 5.23 24.80 12.49
N ARG A 697 4.76 24.49 13.70
CA ARG A 697 3.34 24.18 13.95
C ARG A 697 2.43 25.32 13.53
N ALA A 698 2.76 26.55 13.91
CA ALA A 698 1.96 27.70 13.52
C ALA A 698 1.99 27.94 12.01
N ALA A 699 3.08 27.62 11.33
CA ALA A 699 3.16 27.64 9.87
C ALA A 699 2.24 26.58 9.25
N PHE A 700 2.36 25.33 9.69
CA PHE A 700 1.50 24.22 9.25
C PHE A 700 0.01 24.50 9.45
N GLU A 701 -0.41 25.01 10.63
CA GLU A 701 -1.81 25.35 10.87
C GLU A 701 -2.34 26.39 9.86
N ARG A 702 -1.50 27.36 9.44
CA ARG A 702 -1.86 28.37 8.44
C ARG A 702 -1.86 27.81 7.01
N SER A 703 -0.81 27.11 6.61
CA SER A 703 -0.71 26.56 5.25
C SER A 703 -1.74 25.46 5.01
N ARG A 704 -2.00 24.58 5.99
CA ARG A 704 -3.10 23.61 5.95
C ARG A 704 -4.45 24.28 5.77
N ALA A 705 -4.76 25.33 6.56
CA ALA A 705 -6.02 26.04 6.42
C ALA A 705 -6.17 26.68 5.03
N SER A 706 -5.07 27.24 4.50
CA SER A 706 -5.02 27.81 3.15
C SER A 706 -5.23 26.74 2.07
N HIS A 707 -4.53 25.61 2.17
CA HIS A 707 -4.62 24.50 1.21
C HIS A 707 -6.03 23.90 1.18
N VAL A 708 -6.60 23.56 2.34
CA VAL A 708 -7.97 23.04 2.45
C VAL A 708 -9.00 24.06 1.96
N SER A 709 -8.79 25.36 2.24
CA SER A 709 -9.68 26.42 1.73
C SER A 709 -9.61 26.57 0.21
N THR A 710 -8.45 26.33 -0.39
CA THR A 710 -8.21 26.54 -1.82
C THR A 710 -8.67 25.34 -2.63
N TYR A 711 -8.34 24.14 -2.15
CA TYR A 711 -8.45 22.88 -2.90
C TYR A 711 -9.46 21.89 -2.32
N GLY A 712 -10.02 22.13 -1.12
CA GLY A 712 -10.95 21.19 -0.49
C GLY A 712 -12.27 20.95 -1.24
N ALA A 713 -12.58 21.77 -2.24
CA ALA A 713 -13.72 21.58 -3.15
C ALA A 713 -13.30 21.37 -4.62
N ASP A 714 -12.00 21.40 -4.93
CA ASP A 714 -11.48 21.13 -6.27
C ASP A 714 -11.36 19.61 -6.43
N GLN A 715 -12.10 19.03 -7.38
CA GLN A 715 -12.05 17.58 -7.62
C GLN A 715 -10.89 17.18 -8.54
N ALA A 716 -10.39 18.10 -9.38
CA ALA A 716 -9.25 17.82 -10.25
C ALA A 716 -7.93 17.91 -9.46
N ARG A 717 -7.89 18.74 -8.42
CA ARG A 717 -6.73 18.98 -7.55
C ARG A 717 -7.16 19.08 -6.08
N PRO A 718 -7.69 18.00 -5.47
CA PRO A 718 -8.26 18.04 -4.13
C PRO A 718 -7.20 18.22 -3.05
N ALA A 719 -7.62 18.77 -1.91
CA ALA A 719 -6.75 18.84 -0.74
C ALA A 719 -6.43 17.44 -0.19
N PHE A 720 -5.18 17.21 0.21
CA PHE A 720 -4.76 15.98 0.90
C PHE A 720 -5.52 15.76 2.21
N GLN A 721 -5.54 14.51 2.70
CA GLN A 721 -6.22 14.13 3.94
C GLN A 721 -5.35 14.38 5.17
N PHE A 722 -5.65 15.45 5.93
CA PHE A 722 -4.89 15.86 7.11
C PHE A 722 -5.42 15.33 8.45
N THR A 723 -6.48 14.52 8.47
CA THR A 723 -7.10 14.07 9.73
C THR A 723 -6.09 13.40 10.68
N ALA A 724 -5.25 12.49 10.18
CA ALA A 724 -4.26 11.82 11.03
C ALA A 724 -3.18 12.81 11.54
N ALA A 725 -2.64 13.66 10.66
CA ALA A 725 -1.72 14.74 11.00
C ALA A 725 -2.26 15.67 12.11
N ASP A 726 -3.53 16.09 12.02
CA ASP A 726 -4.17 16.97 13.02
C ASP A 726 -4.26 16.31 14.40
N ILE A 727 -4.63 15.02 14.42
CA ILE A 727 -4.71 14.25 15.66
C ILE A 727 -3.29 14.12 16.26
N GLY A 728 -2.27 13.86 15.43
CA GLY A 728 -0.87 13.83 15.84
C GLY A 728 -0.39 15.15 16.44
N ALA A 729 -0.64 16.26 15.74
CA ALA A 729 -0.29 17.62 16.18
C ALA A 729 -0.97 17.99 17.51
N LEU A 730 -2.25 17.64 17.69
CA LEU A 730 -2.98 17.87 18.93
C LEU A 730 -2.39 17.08 20.11
N ARG A 731 -1.92 15.85 19.88
CA ARG A 731 -1.24 15.05 20.92
C ARG A 731 0.12 15.63 21.27
N ALA A 732 0.89 16.03 20.25
CA ALA A 732 2.17 16.69 20.42
C ALA A 732 2.03 17.95 21.32
N ASP A 733 1.04 18.81 21.06
CA ASP A 733 0.78 20.02 21.86
C ASP A 733 0.42 19.70 23.33
N ARG A 734 -0.22 18.55 23.60
CA ARG A 734 -0.57 18.10 24.95
C ARG A 734 0.62 17.54 25.74
N ASP A 735 1.72 17.14 25.09
CA ASP A 735 2.85 16.47 25.74
C ASP A 735 3.43 17.23 26.95
N PRO A 736 3.71 18.54 26.89
CA PRO A 736 4.23 19.29 28.03
C PRO A 736 3.27 19.30 29.22
N ALA A 737 1.96 19.44 28.98
CA ALA A 737 0.95 19.41 30.03
C ALA A 737 0.83 18.01 30.65
N MET A 738 0.87 16.96 29.83
CA MET A 738 0.87 15.58 30.30
C MET A 738 2.13 15.26 31.13
N ALA A 739 3.30 15.78 30.75
CA ALA A 739 4.53 15.63 31.53
C ALA A 739 4.40 16.24 32.93
N TRP A 740 3.81 17.43 33.05
CA TRP A 740 3.57 18.08 34.34
C TRP A 740 2.55 17.33 35.20
N LEU A 741 1.47 16.85 34.60
CA LEU A 741 0.50 16.00 35.29
C LEU A 741 1.17 14.70 35.78
N ALA A 742 2.01 14.08 34.95
CA ALA A 742 2.78 12.89 35.33
C ALA A 742 3.72 13.16 36.51
N ARG A 743 4.39 14.31 36.56
CA ARG A 743 5.24 14.71 37.71
C ARG A 743 4.42 14.83 38.99
N GLY A 744 3.26 15.48 38.92
CA GLY A 744 2.34 15.60 40.05
C GLY A 744 1.86 14.22 40.54
N LEU A 745 1.42 13.37 39.62
CA LEU A 745 0.97 12.00 39.92
C LEU A 745 2.10 11.12 40.46
N LEU A 746 3.32 11.26 39.94
CA LEU A 746 4.50 10.55 40.44
C LEU A 746 4.78 10.96 41.89
N LEU A 747 4.83 12.26 42.17
CA LEU A 747 5.04 12.77 43.52
C LEU A 747 3.95 12.26 44.48
N LEU A 748 2.67 12.38 44.10
CA LEU A 748 1.55 11.88 44.89
C LEU A 748 1.65 10.38 45.17
N SER A 749 2.06 9.59 44.18
CA SER A 749 2.21 8.15 44.31
C SER A 749 3.35 7.78 45.26
N VAL A 750 4.51 8.43 45.12
CA VAL A 750 5.68 8.21 45.98
C VAL A 750 5.38 8.66 47.42
N VAL A 751 4.80 9.84 47.60
CA VAL A 751 4.40 10.35 48.92
C VAL A 751 3.38 9.42 49.58
N GLY A 752 2.38 8.96 48.84
CA GLY A 752 1.40 7.98 49.32
C GLY A 752 2.07 6.68 49.79
N LEU A 753 3.00 6.15 48.99
CA LEU A 753 3.76 4.93 49.33
C LEU A 753 4.70 5.11 50.52
N LEU A 754 5.23 6.31 50.76
CA LEU A 754 6.15 6.60 51.87
C LEU A 754 5.42 6.90 53.18
N LEU A 755 4.39 7.75 53.14
CA LEU A 755 3.69 8.28 54.31
C LEU A 755 2.57 7.37 54.81
N VAL A 756 1.90 6.62 53.92
CA VAL A 756 0.79 5.74 54.31
C VAL A 756 1.34 4.36 54.67
N ARG A 757 1.47 4.11 55.97
CA ARG A 757 2.07 2.89 56.52
C ARG A 757 1.46 1.59 55.96
N PRO A 758 0.12 1.45 55.83
CA PRO A 758 -0.47 0.27 55.20
C PRO A 758 0.03 0.01 53.77
N LEU A 759 0.06 1.05 52.91
CA LEU A 759 0.51 0.95 51.52
C LEU A 759 1.99 0.55 51.45
N ARG A 760 2.85 1.22 52.23
CA ARG A 760 4.28 0.90 52.34
C ARG A 760 4.53 -0.56 52.72
N THR A 761 3.72 -1.06 53.67
CA THR A 761 3.82 -2.44 54.15
C THR A 761 3.37 -3.42 53.07
N ALA A 762 2.32 -3.10 52.32
CA ALA A 762 1.82 -3.96 51.25
C ALA A 762 2.81 -4.11 50.08
N VAL A 763 3.60 -3.08 49.76
CA VAL A 763 4.66 -3.19 48.74
C VAL A 763 5.88 -3.95 49.26
N THR A 764 6.42 -3.53 50.42
CA THR A 764 7.74 -4.01 50.88
C THR A 764 7.67 -5.36 51.59
N ARG A 765 6.55 -5.64 52.28
CA ARG A 765 6.39 -6.79 53.17
C ARG A 765 4.93 -7.32 53.17
N PRO A 766 4.32 -7.64 52.01
CA PRO A 766 2.90 -8.04 51.92
C PRO A 766 2.54 -9.26 52.79
N TRP A 767 3.51 -10.15 53.04
CA TRP A 767 3.34 -11.29 53.95
C TRP A 767 3.16 -10.90 55.43
N ARG A 768 3.45 -9.64 55.80
CA ARG A 768 3.23 -9.09 57.15
C ARG A 768 2.00 -8.18 57.24
N LEU A 769 1.33 -7.88 56.12
CA LEU A 769 0.25 -6.88 56.06
C LEU A 769 -0.84 -7.13 57.11
N GLY A 770 -1.39 -8.35 57.16
CA GLY A 770 -2.42 -8.69 58.13
C GLY A 770 -1.99 -8.55 59.59
N ARG A 771 -0.72 -8.80 59.90
CA ARG A 771 -0.16 -8.63 61.24
C ARG A 771 -0.05 -7.14 61.60
N VAL A 772 0.48 -6.33 60.69
CA VAL A 772 0.69 -4.88 60.89
C VAL A 772 -0.63 -4.13 61.05
N LEU A 773 -1.68 -4.56 60.35
CA LEU A 773 -3.03 -4.00 60.48
C LEU A 773 -3.71 -4.36 61.81
N ARG A 774 -3.38 -5.52 62.40
CA ARG A 774 -3.88 -5.91 63.74
C ARG A 774 -3.12 -5.24 64.88
N GLU A 775 -1.81 -5.06 64.74
CA GLU A 775 -0.94 -4.53 65.80
C GLU A 775 -1.13 -3.03 66.08
N ARG A 776 -1.66 -2.26 65.12
CA ARG A 776 -1.85 -0.82 65.30
C ARG A 776 -3.03 -0.32 64.48
N PRO A 777 -3.99 0.40 65.09
CA PRO A 777 -5.19 0.87 64.41
C PRO A 777 -4.85 1.80 63.25
N VAL A 778 -5.66 1.71 62.19
CA VAL A 778 -5.55 2.53 60.98
C VAL A 778 -6.29 3.84 61.20
N ARG A 779 -5.66 4.97 60.90
CA ARG A 779 -6.27 6.29 61.04
C ARG A 779 -7.36 6.50 59.98
N GLY A 780 -8.39 7.29 60.28
CA GLY A 780 -9.51 7.54 59.35
C GLY A 780 -9.06 8.03 57.98
N TRP A 781 -8.13 8.99 57.94
CA TRP A 781 -7.56 9.51 56.70
C TRP A 781 -6.74 8.47 55.92
N GLU A 782 -6.02 7.56 56.60
CA GLU A 782 -5.29 6.47 55.92
C GLU A 782 -6.25 5.55 55.17
N ARG A 783 -7.47 5.34 55.70
CA ARG A 783 -8.50 4.54 55.02
C ARG A 783 -8.99 5.19 53.73
N VAL A 784 -9.20 6.50 53.76
CA VAL A 784 -9.60 7.27 52.58
C VAL A 784 -8.48 7.25 51.55
N VAL A 785 -7.24 7.52 51.95
CA VAL A 785 -6.10 7.56 51.02
C VAL A 785 -5.85 6.20 50.36
N VAL A 786 -5.97 5.08 51.10
CA VAL A 786 -5.82 3.72 50.53
C VAL A 786 -6.81 3.43 49.39
N LEU A 787 -7.99 4.03 49.40
CA LEU A 787 -9.02 3.83 48.39
C LEU A 787 -8.95 4.88 47.27
N VAL A 788 -8.94 6.16 47.64
CA VAL A 788 -9.10 7.27 46.70
C VAL A 788 -7.83 7.52 45.90
N LEU A 789 -6.67 7.56 46.56
CA LEU A 789 -5.42 7.93 45.89
C LEU A 789 -5.06 6.95 44.74
N PRO A 790 -5.05 5.63 44.94
CA PRO A 790 -4.77 4.70 43.84
C PRO A 790 -5.80 4.77 42.71
N LEU A 791 -7.08 4.98 43.00
CA LEU A 791 -8.11 5.11 41.98
C LEU A 791 -7.88 6.36 41.12
N VAL A 792 -7.66 7.51 41.76
CA VAL A 792 -7.37 8.78 41.09
C VAL A 792 -6.11 8.66 40.24
N VAL A 793 -5.03 8.10 40.81
CA VAL A 793 -3.76 7.91 40.11
C VAL A 793 -3.88 6.90 38.96
N LEU A 794 -4.68 5.84 39.10
CA LEU A 794 -4.91 4.88 38.02
C LEU A 794 -5.62 5.55 36.84
N VAL A 795 -6.74 6.21 37.11
CA VAL A 795 -7.56 6.84 36.06
C VAL A 795 -6.79 8.00 35.42
N LEU A 796 -6.30 8.96 36.22
CA LEU A 796 -5.55 10.09 35.69
C LEU A 796 -4.23 9.66 35.04
N GLY A 797 -3.56 8.62 35.53
CA GLY A 797 -2.35 8.10 34.92
C GLY A 797 -2.60 7.49 33.53
N ARG A 798 -3.72 6.79 33.35
CA ARG A 798 -4.12 6.25 32.03
C ARG A 798 -4.62 7.35 31.09
N LEU A 799 -5.37 8.32 31.61
CA LEU A 799 -5.73 9.51 30.84
C LEU A 799 -4.48 10.30 30.40
N THR A 800 -3.48 10.43 31.27
CA THR A 800 -2.21 11.09 30.94
C THR A 800 -1.48 10.36 29.83
N LEU A 801 -1.34 9.02 29.91
CA LEU A 801 -0.71 8.20 28.87
C LEU A 801 -1.39 8.34 27.50
N THR A 802 -2.71 8.56 27.49
CA THR A 802 -3.53 8.59 26.29
C THR A 802 -3.86 10.01 25.84
N TRP A 803 -3.18 11.03 26.38
CA TRP A 803 -3.46 12.45 26.13
C TRP A 803 -4.94 12.85 26.35
N PHE A 804 -5.67 12.10 27.19
CA PHE A 804 -7.13 12.22 27.38
C PHE A 804 -7.94 12.01 26.08
N ALA A 805 -7.42 11.22 25.14
CA ALA A 805 -7.99 11.01 23.81
C ALA A 805 -8.45 9.56 23.54
N ALA A 806 -8.08 8.58 24.38
CA ALA A 806 -8.37 7.16 24.12
C ALA A 806 -9.31 6.48 25.15
N PRO A 807 -10.63 6.71 25.06
CA PRO A 807 -11.59 6.07 25.95
C PRO A 807 -11.60 4.54 25.86
N ALA A 808 -11.38 3.93 24.68
CA ALA A 808 -11.33 2.48 24.53
C ALA A 808 -10.18 1.88 25.36
N HIS A 809 -9.00 2.51 25.34
CA HIS A 809 -7.88 2.09 26.19
C HIS A 809 -8.23 2.19 27.69
N LEU A 810 -8.97 3.23 28.09
CA LEU A 810 -9.41 3.39 29.47
C LEU A 810 -10.40 2.29 29.88
N VAL A 811 -11.40 1.98 29.03
CA VAL A 811 -12.40 0.94 29.27
C VAL A 811 -11.73 -0.41 29.47
N VAL A 812 -10.81 -0.80 28.58
CA VAL A 812 -10.10 -2.08 28.67
C VAL A 812 -9.22 -2.13 29.93
N THR A 813 -8.41 -1.10 30.18
CA THR A 813 -7.45 -1.13 31.28
C THR A 813 -8.08 -0.96 32.65
N VAL A 814 -8.94 0.05 32.84
CA VAL A 814 -9.62 0.30 34.13
C VAL A 814 -10.68 -0.78 34.37
N GLY A 815 -11.40 -1.21 33.32
CA GLY A 815 -12.34 -2.34 33.40
C GLY A 815 -11.66 -3.61 33.92
N ALA A 816 -10.48 -3.95 33.40
CA ALA A 816 -9.72 -5.10 33.88
C ALA A 816 -9.34 -5.00 35.37
N TRP A 817 -8.91 -3.81 35.84
CA TRP A 817 -8.63 -3.58 37.26
C TRP A 817 -9.87 -3.70 38.14
N VAL A 818 -10.99 -3.12 37.70
CA VAL A 818 -12.27 -3.17 38.42
C VAL A 818 -12.76 -4.62 38.51
N LEU A 819 -12.75 -5.37 37.41
CA LEU A 819 -13.14 -6.78 37.38
C LEU A 819 -12.26 -7.64 38.29
N PHE A 820 -10.94 -7.47 38.24
CA PHE A 820 -9.99 -8.17 39.12
C PHE A 820 -10.31 -7.89 40.61
N ALA A 821 -10.51 -6.61 40.94
CA ALA A 821 -10.72 -6.17 42.31
C ALA A 821 -12.09 -6.58 42.87
N LEU A 822 -13.15 -6.44 42.06
CA LEU A 822 -14.51 -6.88 42.41
C LEU A 822 -14.58 -8.39 42.57
N THR A 823 -13.92 -9.16 41.70
CA THR A 823 -13.86 -10.62 41.82
C THR A 823 -13.22 -11.03 43.15
N LEU A 824 -12.07 -10.45 43.51
CA LEU A 824 -11.45 -10.72 44.81
C LEU A 824 -12.33 -10.28 45.98
N ARG A 825 -13.00 -9.13 45.86
CA ARG A 825 -13.92 -8.61 46.87
C ARG A 825 -15.08 -9.58 47.10
N LEU A 826 -15.61 -10.21 46.06
CA LEU A 826 -16.64 -11.24 46.14
C LEU A 826 -16.09 -12.52 46.79
N LEU A 827 -14.90 -12.98 46.36
CA LEU A 827 -14.26 -14.22 46.84
C LEU A 827 -13.82 -14.20 48.31
N ILE A 828 -13.65 -13.02 48.92
CA ILE A 828 -13.39 -12.89 50.37
C ILE A 828 -14.68 -12.81 51.22
N GLY A 829 -15.85 -12.66 50.59
CA GLY A 829 -17.17 -12.68 51.24
C GLY A 829 -17.44 -11.47 52.15
N ARG A 830 -18.04 -11.70 53.33
CA ARG A 830 -18.39 -10.64 54.31
C ARG A 830 -17.20 -10.13 55.15
N ARG A 831 -15.96 -10.55 54.85
CA ARG A 831 -14.76 -10.12 55.58
C ARG A 831 -14.42 -8.66 55.28
N ASP A 832 -13.79 -7.97 56.23
CA ASP A 832 -13.30 -6.60 56.02
C ASP A 832 -12.33 -6.55 54.85
N ALA A 833 -12.68 -5.80 53.81
CA ALA A 833 -11.92 -5.70 52.57
C ALA A 833 -10.72 -4.75 52.67
N PHE A 834 -10.51 -4.05 53.79
CA PHE A 834 -9.46 -3.03 53.91
C PHE A 834 -8.06 -3.53 53.53
N ALA A 835 -7.69 -4.75 53.96
CA ALA A 835 -6.39 -5.32 53.61
C ALA A 835 -6.27 -5.68 52.11
N LEU A 836 -7.39 -6.01 51.45
CA LEU A 836 -7.44 -6.25 50.01
C LEU A 836 -7.25 -4.92 49.26
N TRP A 837 -8.01 -3.89 49.63
CA TRP A 837 -7.86 -2.55 49.04
C TRP A 837 -6.46 -1.97 49.26
N THR A 838 -5.85 -2.23 50.42
CA THR A 838 -4.47 -1.81 50.70
C THR A 838 -3.47 -2.44 49.74
N VAL A 839 -3.56 -3.76 49.49
CA VAL A 839 -2.59 -4.41 48.58
C VAL A 839 -2.83 -4.04 47.12
N LEU A 840 -4.08 -3.98 46.68
CA LEU A 840 -4.41 -3.56 45.32
C LEU A 840 -4.01 -2.11 45.07
N GLY A 841 -4.36 -1.21 46.00
CA GLY A 841 -3.99 0.19 45.93
C GLY A 841 -2.47 0.41 45.94
N ALA A 842 -1.74 -0.35 46.76
CA ALA A 842 -0.28 -0.28 46.79
C ALA A 842 0.36 -0.72 45.47
N VAL A 843 -0.11 -1.82 44.86
CA VAL A 843 0.40 -2.28 43.55
C VAL A 843 0.04 -1.30 42.44
N VAL A 844 -1.19 -0.76 42.45
CA VAL A 844 -1.60 0.28 41.50
C VAL A 844 -0.63 1.46 41.58
N LEU A 845 -0.33 1.98 42.77
CA LEU A 845 0.63 3.07 42.92
C LEU A 845 2.04 2.70 42.44
N VAL A 846 2.55 1.51 42.72
CA VAL A 846 3.86 1.07 42.20
C VAL A 846 3.89 1.04 40.68
N ARG A 847 2.84 0.49 40.04
CA ARG A 847 2.74 0.45 38.58
C ARG A 847 2.55 1.83 37.97
N SER A 848 1.83 2.70 38.66
CA SER A 848 1.71 4.09 38.26
C SER A 848 3.02 4.84 38.44
N VAL A 849 3.84 4.55 39.46
CA VAL A 849 5.21 5.11 39.56
C VAL A 849 6.04 4.70 38.35
N ILE A 850 6.02 3.43 37.95
CA ILE A 850 6.75 2.95 36.76
C ILE A 850 6.29 3.70 35.50
N LEU A 851 4.97 3.81 35.29
CA LEU A 851 4.42 4.54 34.15
C LEU A 851 4.75 6.03 34.19
N MET A 852 4.44 6.71 35.30
CA MET A 852 4.68 8.15 35.42
C MET A 852 6.16 8.49 35.31
N ALA A 853 7.06 7.66 35.84
CA ALA A 853 8.50 7.84 35.68
C ALA A 853 8.95 7.83 34.20
N ALA A 854 8.25 7.08 33.33
CA ALA A 854 8.49 7.13 31.89
C ALA A 854 7.87 8.39 31.23
N LEU A 855 6.79 8.93 31.80
CA LEU A 855 6.08 10.11 31.25
C LEU A 855 6.58 11.47 31.77
N VAL A 856 7.30 11.52 32.91
CA VAL A 856 7.63 12.79 33.59
C VAL A 856 8.51 13.75 32.78
N ASN A 857 9.24 13.27 31.78
CA ASN A 857 10.17 14.10 31.04
C ASN A 857 9.42 15.02 30.08
N ARG A 858 8.84 14.45 29.03
CA ARG A 858 8.19 15.17 27.92
C ARG A 858 6.87 14.52 27.53
N GLY A 859 6.20 13.87 28.48
CA GLY A 859 4.87 13.31 28.27
C GLY A 859 4.88 12.00 27.48
N PRO A 860 3.70 11.56 27.01
CA PRO A 860 3.58 10.31 26.27
C PRO A 860 4.29 10.29 24.92
N GLY A 861 4.48 11.43 24.25
CA GLY A 861 5.26 11.51 23.02
C GLY A 861 6.68 10.97 23.21
N ARG A 862 7.40 11.36 24.27
CA ARG A 862 8.75 10.82 24.55
C ARG A 862 8.72 9.35 24.92
N TYR A 863 7.66 8.90 25.61
CA TYR A 863 7.50 7.48 25.92
C TYR A 863 7.39 6.65 24.64
N TRP A 864 6.56 7.08 23.68
CA TRP A 864 6.40 6.38 22.41
C TRP A 864 7.61 6.53 21.49
N TYR A 865 8.25 7.69 21.43
CA TYR A 865 9.53 7.85 20.73
C TYR A 865 10.58 6.83 21.22
N LEU A 866 10.79 6.74 22.54
CA LEU A 866 11.72 5.77 23.11
C LEU A 866 11.26 4.32 22.88
N PHE A 867 9.95 4.09 22.82
CA PHE A 867 9.42 2.77 22.53
C PHE A 867 9.74 2.36 21.09
N TRP A 868 9.62 3.23 20.10
CA TRP A 868 9.87 2.89 18.70
C TRP A 868 11.36 2.96 18.33
N ALA A 869 12.01 4.08 18.62
CA ALA A 869 13.36 4.38 18.16
C ALA A 869 14.49 3.74 18.99
N GLU A 870 14.25 3.42 20.27
CA GLU A 870 15.33 3.12 21.23
C GLU A 870 15.17 1.75 21.90
N PRO A 871 15.83 0.68 21.38
CA PRO A 871 15.67 -0.68 21.86
C PRO A 871 16.01 -0.88 23.35
N GLY A 872 17.03 -0.16 23.85
CA GLY A 872 17.46 -0.25 25.25
C GLY A 872 16.40 0.24 26.24
N PRO A 873 15.99 1.52 26.16
CA PRO A 873 14.87 2.08 26.93
C PRO A 873 13.57 1.27 26.81
N ARG A 874 13.18 0.85 25.59
CA ARG A 874 12.04 -0.04 25.37
C ARG A 874 12.16 -1.33 26.21
N THR A 875 13.29 -2.01 26.08
CA THR A 875 13.56 -3.29 26.77
C THR A 875 13.50 -3.12 28.28
N PHE A 876 14.14 -2.07 28.80
CA PHE A 876 14.14 -1.76 30.23
C PHE A 876 12.73 -1.50 30.76
N TYR A 877 11.96 -0.65 30.07
CA TYR A 877 10.59 -0.33 30.49
C TYR A 877 9.69 -1.56 30.52
N ILE A 878 9.67 -2.37 29.46
CA ILE A 878 8.85 -3.58 29.38
C ILE A 878 9.23 -4.57 30.48
N THR A 879 10.53 -4.76 30.72
CA THR A 879 11.04 -5.64 31.77
C THR A 879 10.48 -5.25 33.14
N VAL A 880 10.58 -3.96 33.48
CA VAL A 880 10.13 -3.44 34.78
C VAL A 880 8.60 -3.42 34.87
N ALA A 881 7.91 -3.03 33.79
CA ALA A 881 6.45 -2.99 33.73
C ALA A 881 5.84 -4.39 33.85
N PHE A 882 6.43 -5.39 33.20
CA PHE A 882 6.03 -6.80 33.31
C PHE A 882 6.26 -7.33 34.73
N ALA A 883 7.41 -7.04 35.33
CA ALA A 883 7.66 -7.43 36.72
C ALA A 883 6.63 -6.79 37.67
N GLY A 884 6.26 -5.52 37.45
CA GLY A 884 5.18 -4.84 38.15
C GLY A 884 3.80 -5.49 37.92
N PHE A 885 3.52 -6.00 36.73
CA PHE A 885 2.32 -6.78 36.42
C PHE A 885 2.29 -8.10 37.19
N GLY A 886 3.38 -8.88 37.18
CA GLY A 886 3.50 -10.12 37.97
C GLY A 886 3.41 -9.88 39.49
N LEU A 887 3.93 -8.75 39.96
CA LEU A 887 3.88 -8.34 41.37
C LEU A 887 2.44 -8.23 41.89
N LEU A 888 1.49 -7.84 41.04
CA LEU A 888 0.07 -7.77 41.39
C LEU A 888 -0.43 -9.10 41.96
N PHE A 889 -0.20 -10.18 41.24
CA PHE A 889 -0.70 -11.50 41.60
C PHE A 889 0.03 -12.03 42.85
N LEU A 890 1.35 -11.85 42.92
CA LEU A 890 2.16 -12.32 44.05
C LEU A 890 1.84 -11.56 45.34
N ALA A 891 1.82 -10.22 45.31
CA ALA A 891 1.52 -9.39 46.46
C ALA A 891 0.10 -9.69 46.99
N THR A 892 -0.87 -9.80 46.09
CA THR A 892 -2.25 -10.13 46.43
C THR A 892 -2.35 -11.51 47.07
N ALA A 893 -1.69 -12.53 46.52
CA ALA A 893 -1.69 -13.87 47.11
C ALA A 893 -1.07 -13.87 48.52
N LEU A 894 0.03 -13.15 48.75
CA LEU A 894 0.67 -13.04 50.06
C LEU A 894 -0.18 -12.26 51.07
N ALA A 895 -0.85 -11.19 50.63
CA ALA A 895 -1.79 -10.43 51.46
C ALA A 895 -3.02 -11.25 51.83
N LEU A 896 -3.58 -12.01 50.88
CA LEU A 896 -4.70 -12.91 51.12
C LEU A 896 -4.38 -13.95 52.20
N ARG A 897 -3.17 -14.50 52.18
CA ARG A 897 -2.69 -15.42 53.23
C ARG A 897 -2.50 -14.73 54.58
N SER A 898 -1.87 -13.56 54.59
CA SER A 898 -1.48 -12.89 55.83
C SER A 898 -2.65 -12.22 56.56
N ALA A 899 -3.59 -11.63 55.82
CA ALA A 899 -4.72 -10.89 56.36
C ALA A 899 -5.97 -11.75 56.58
N TYR A 900 -6.25 -12.72 55.70
CA TYR A 900 -7.48 -13.51 55.72
C TYR A 900 -7.27 -14.99 56.10
N GLY A 901 -6.04 -15.40 56.43
CA GLY A 901 -5.74 -16.74 56.92
C GLY A 901 -5.89 -17.85 55.87
N LEU A 902 -5.88 -17.51 54.57
CA LEU A 902 -6.03 -18.48 53.49
C LEU A 902 -4.80 -19.40 53.38
N THR A 903 -5.03 -20.65 52.95
CA THR A 903 -3.95 -21.58 52.61
C THR A 903 -3.18 -21.07 51.37
N ARG A 904 -1.97 -21.59 51.13
CA ARG A 904 -1.19 -21.22 49.92
C ARG A 904 -2.01 -21.51 48.65
N ARG A 905 -2.62 -22.71 48.57
CA ARG A 905 -3.47 -23.12 47.45
C ARG A 905 -4.71 -22.23 47.32
N GLY A 906 -5.43 -21.97 48.43
CA GLY A 906 -6.65 -21.16 48.39
C GLY A 906 -6.43 -19.68 48.09
N ALA A 907 -5.24 -19.13 48.38
CA ALA A 907 -4.88 -17.76 48.00
C ALA A 907 -4.50 -17.67 46.52
N VAL A 908 -3.65 -18.60 46.04
CA VAL A 908 -3.30 -18.70 44.61
C VAL A 908 -4.56 -18.94 43.78
N GLY A 909 -5.45 -19.84 44.23
CA GLY A 909 -6.68 -20.16 43.52
C GLY A 909 -7.60 -18.97 43.32
N ARG A 910 -7.79 -18.13 44.36
CA ARG A 910 -8.59 -16.89 44.24
C ARG A 910 -7.95 -15.85 43.34
N VAL A 911 -6.62 -15.74 43.36
CA VAL A 911 -5.89 -14.83 42.46
C VAL A 911 -6.01 -15.29 41.00
N LEU A 912 -5.95 -16.60 40.74
CA LEU A 912 -6.15 -17.15 39.40
C LEU A 912 -7.58 -16.92 38.89
N ILE A 913 -8.61 -17.11 39.72
CA ILE A 913 -9.99 -16.74 39.37
C ILE A 913 -10.07 -15.26 39.02
N ALA A 914 -9.52 -14.39 39.88
CA ALA A 914 -9.56 -12.95 39.66
C ALA A 914 -8.77 -12.50 38.43
N ALA A 915 -7.66 -13.18 38.08
CA ALA A 915 -6.89 -12.93 36.87
C ALA A 915 -7.63 -13.40 35.60
N GLY A 916 -8.36 -14.52 35.71
CA GLY A 916 -9.11 -15.10 34.60
C GLY A 916 -10.35 -14.29 34.19
N VAL A 917 -11.08 -13.72 35.16
CA VAL A 917 -12.33 -12.98 34.88
C VAL A 917 -12.14 -11.81 33.89
N PRO A 918 -11.16 -10.89 34.07
CA PRO A 918 -10.89 -9.84 33.09
C PRO A 918 -10.58 -10.35 31.69
N LEU A 919 -9.86 -11.47 31.57
CA LEU A 919 -9.53 -12.07 30.27
C LEU A 919 -10.78 -12.65 29.58
N VAL A 920 -11.65 -13.33 30.34
CA VAL A 920 -12.92 -13.84 29.81
C VAL A 920 -13.83 -12.69 29.38
N VAL A 921 -14.08 -11.72 30.25
CA VAL A 921 -15.01 -10.61 29.95
C VAL A 921 -14.47 -9.72 28.85
N GLY A 922 -13.20 -9.29 28.94
CA GLY A 922 -12.56 -8.44 27.95
C GLY A 922 -12.37 -9.14 26.60
N GLY A 923 -11.88 -10.39 26.62
CA GLY A 923 -11.72 -11.20 25.41
C GLY A 923 -13.05 -11.47 24.71
N THR A 924 -14.12 -11.77 25.46
CA THR A 924 -15.46 -11.93 24.88
C THR A 924 -15.96 -10.61 24.30
N GLY A 925 -15.75 -9.48 24.99
CA GLY A 925 -16.15 -8.17 24.49
C GLY A 925 -15.47 -7.79 23.16
N VAL A 926 -14.17 -8.06 23.05
CA VAL A 926 -13.42 -7.84 21.80
C VAL A 926 -13.86 -8.83 20.71
N ALA A 927 -14.04 -10.12 21.05
CA ALA A 927 -14.51 -11.13 20.11
C ALA A 927 -15.88 -10.79 19.51
N LEU A 928 -16.82 -10.31 20.33
CA LEU A 928 -18.16 -9.91 19.90
C LEU A 928 -18.16 -8.63 19.05
N MET A 929 -17.20 -7.72 19.29
CA MET A 929 -17.03 -6.51 18.48
C MET A 929 -16.37 -6.80 17.13
N GLY A 930 -15.61 -7.89 17.04
CA GLY A 930 -14.68 -8.18 15.96
C GLY A 930 -13.28 -7.64 16.26
N THR A 931 -12.25 -8.48 16.09
CA THR A 931 -10.85 -8.16 16.42
C THR A 931 -10.33 -6.97 15.62
N GLU A 932 -10.59 -6.94 14.31
CA GLU A 932 -10.22 -5.84 13.41
C GLU A 932 -10.78 -4.51 13.92
N ARG A 933 -12.12 -4.44 14.03
CA ARG A 933 -12.83 -3.24 14.48
C ARG A 933 -12.34 -2.74 15.85
N ALA A 934 -12.09 -3.64 16.79
CA ALA A 934 -11.60 -3.27 18.11
C ALA A 934 -10.18 -2.67 18.06
N LEU A 935 -9.29 -3.22 17.22
CA LEU A 935 -7.95 -2.68 17.01
C LEU A 935 -7.98 -1.34 16.28
N THR A 936 -8.82 -1.19 15.26
CA THR A 936 -9.00 0.07 14.53
C THR A 936 -9.48 1.18 15.45
N VAL A 937 -10.54 0.95 16.23
CA VAL A 937 -11.05 1.94 17.21
C VAL A 937 -9.98 2.31 18.23
N TRP A 938 -9.18 1.34 18.67
CA TRP A 938 -8.10 1.61 19.61
C TRP A 938 -6.96 2.41 18.97
N ASN A 939 -6.56 2.08 17.74
CA ASN A 939 -5.50 2.79 17.05
C ASN A 939 -5.92 4.21 16.65
N ASP A 940 -7.13 4.43 16.14
CA ASP A 940 -7.64 5.77 15.81
C ASP A 940 -7.55 6.71 17.02
N GLN A 941 -7.84 6.18 18.20
CA GLN A 941 -7.79 6.89 19.46
C GLN A 941 -6.38 7.13 20.00
N MET A 942 -5.42 6.26 19.67
CA MET A 942 -4.04 6.35 20.17
C MET A 942 -3.04 6.94 19.15
N ALA A 943 -3.33 6.83 17.84
CA ALA A 943 -2.44 6.84 16.67
C ALA A 943 -0.99 6.44 16.97
N LEU A 944 -0.81 5.13 17.14
CA LEU A 944 0.51 4.57 17.39
C LEU A 944 1.13 4.02 16.13
N ILE A 945 0.33 3.32 15.33
CA ILE A 945 0.70 2.78 14.02
C ILE A 945 -0.09 3.54 12.94
N PRO A 946 0.32 3.45 11.66
CA PRO A 946 -0.29 4.24 10.61
C PRO A 946 -1.80 4.10 10.53
N TRP A 947 -2.45 5.23 10.26
CA TRP A 947 -3.91 5.34 10.31
C TRP A 947 -4.59 4.62 9.14
N GLY A 948 -4.00 4.71 7.94
CA GLY A 948 -4.51 4.05 6.75
C GLY A 948 -4.41 2.52 6.81
N LEU A 949 -3.51 1.96 7.61
CA LEU A 949 -3.33 0.49 7.72
C LEU A 949 -4.66 -0.24 7.99
N SER A 950 -5.49 0.32 8.87
CA SER A 950 -6.80 -0.25 9.21
C SER A 950 -7.89 -0.05 8.16
N ARG A 951 -7.73 0.94 7.29
CA ARG A 951 -8.74 1.38 6.30
C ARG A 951 -8.49 0.79 4.93
N ILE A 952 -7.24 0.47 4.65
CA ILE A 952 -6.75 0.02 3.35
C ILE A 952 -6.54 -1.50 3.40
N LEU A 953 -5.71 -1.97 4.33
CA LEU A 953 -5.23 -3.37 4.34
C LEU A 953 -5.84 -4.22 5.46
N GLY A 954 -6.38 -3.58 6.50
CA GLY A 954 -6.82 -4.21 7.74
C GLY A 954 -5.64 -4.59 8.65
N ILE A 955 -5.69 -4.19 9.92
CA ILE A 955 -4.63 -4.43 10.91
C ILE A 955 -4.40 -5.94 11.11
N THR A 956 -5.48 -6.73 11.17
CA THR A 956 -5.39 -8.17 11.44
C THR A 956 -4.83 -8.97 10.29
N VAL A 957 -5.23 -8.63 9.06
CA VAL A 957 -4.73 -9.28 7.84
C VAL A 957 -3.27 -8.93 7.63
N HIS A 958 -2.95 -7.63 7.60
CA HIS A 958 -1.62 -7.16 7.24
C HIS A 958 -0.55 -7.46 8.29
N LEU A 959 -0.88 -7.38 9.59
CA LEU A 959 0.06 -7.74 10.66
C LEU A 959 -0.02 -9.22 11.07
N GLY A 960 -0.80 -10.04 10.36
CA GLY A 960 -0.98 -11.47 10.66
C GLY A 960 -1.52 -11.73 12.08
N ILE A 961 -2.34 -10.82 12.63
CA ILE A 961 -2.92 -10.99 13.97
C ILE A 961 -4.13 -11.93 13.86
N PRO A 962 -4.10 -13.12 14.49
CA PRO A 962 -5.20 -14.07 14.38
C PRO A 962 -6.51 -13.47 14.88
N THR A 963 -7.56 -13.51 14.07
CA THR A 963 -8.90 -13.04 14.47
C THR A 963 -9.46 -13.83 15.66
N SER A 964 -8.94 -15.05 15.89
CA SER A 964 -9.23 -15.91 17.05
C SER A 964 -8.47 -15.54 18.34
N LEU A 965 -7.53 -14.60 18.31
CA LEU A 965 -6.74 -14.17 19.47
C LEU A 965 -7.60 -13.80 20.71
N PRO A 966 -8.73 -13.08 20.58
CA PRO A 966 -9.60 -12.82 21.73
C PRO A 966 -10.20 -14.10 22.33
N TRP A 967 -10.51 -15.11 21.52
CA TRP A 967 -10.99 -16.41 22.01
C TRP A 967 -9.89 -17.19 22.73
N PHE A 968 -8.63 -17.11 22.29
CA PHE A 968 -7.51 -17.65 23.06
C PHE A 968 -7.37 -16.96 24.42
N ALA A 969 -7.59 -15.65 24.50
CA ALA A 969 -7.60 -14.93 25.77
C ALA A 969 -8.76 -15.40 26.68
N VAL A 970 -9.96 -15.62 26.11
CA VAL A 970 -11.10 -16.20 26.83
C VAL A 970 -10.78 -17.59 27.36
N ALA A 971 -10.22 -18.47 26.52
CA ALA A 971 -9.86 -19.84 26.91
C ALA A 971 -8.80 -19.86 28.01
N CYS A 972 -7.75 -19.04 27.89
CA CYS A 972 -6.72 -18.87 28.94
C CYS A 972 -7.33 -18.34 30.24
N GLY A 973 -8.23 -17.37 30.16
CA GLY A 973 -8.95 -16.81 31.30
C GLY A 973 -9.84 -17.84 32.01
N ALA A 974 -10.60 -18.62 31.24
CA ALA A 974 -11.45 -19.69 31.74
C ALA A 974 -10.62 -20.80 32.39
N ALA A 975 -9.54 -21.24 31.75
CA ALA A 975 -8.61 -22.24 32.29
C ALA A 975 -7.99 -21.76 33.62
N ALA A 976 -7.55 -20.50 33.69
CA ALA A 976 -7.05 -19.91 34.93
C ALA A 976 -8.12 -19.90 36.02
N ALA A 977 -9.36 -19.53 35.69
CA ALA A 977 -10.47 -19.54 36.65
C ALA A 977 -10.82 -20.94 37.15
N LEU A 978 -10.88 -21.95 36.26
CA LEU A 978 -11.14 -23.35 36.61
C LEU A 978 -10.02 -23.95 37.48
N ALA A 979 -8.76 -23.72 37.11
CA ALA A 979 -7.62 -24.11 37.94
C ALA A 979 -7.68 -23.43 39.32
N GLY A 980 -8.09 -22.16 39.34
CA GLY A 980 -8.28 -21.40 40.56
C GLY A 980 -9.40 -21.93 41.46
N LEU A 981 -10.52 -22.37 40.87
CA LEU A 981 -11.62 -23.07 41.54
C LEU A 981 -11.13 -24.40 42.14
N ALA A 982 -10.45 -25.23 41.36
CA ALA A 982 -9.92 -26.51 41.83
C ALA A 982 -8.93 -26.35 43.01
N LEU A 983 -8.05 -25.34 42.95
CA LEU A 983 -7.13 -25.00 44.03
C LEU A 983 -7.83 -24.44 45.28
N SER A 984 -9.04 -23.90 45.11
CA SER A 984 -9.85 -23.32 46.19
C SER A 984 -10.79 -24.32 46.86
N LEU A 985 -11.16 -25.42 46.18
CA LEU A 985 -12.16 -26.41 46.62
C LEU A 985 -11.59 -27.69 47.27
N ARG A 986 -10.31 -28.03 47.11
CA ARG A 986 -9.75 -29.27 47.70
C ARG A 986 -9.79 -29.26 49.24
N PRO A 987 -10.27 -30.34 49.92
CA PRO A 987 -10.43 -30.37 51.37
C PRO A 987 -9.09 -30.27 52.11
N ARG A 988 -9.14 -29.76 53.34
CA ARG A 988 -8.04 -29.85 54.31
C ARG A 988 -7.81 -31.33 54.64
N SER A 989 -6.71 -31.91 54.17
CA SER A 989 -6.03 -33.02 54.87
C SER A 989 -5.10 -32.45 55.93
#